data_AF-A0A4P1RQN2-F1
#
_entry.id   AF-A0A4P1RQN2-F1
#
_cell.length_a   1.000
_cell.length_b   1.000
_cell.length_c   1.000
_cell.angle_alpha   90.00
_cell.angle_beta   90.00
_cell.angle_gamma   90.00
#
_symmetry.space_group_name_H-M   'P 1'
#
loop_
_entity.id
_entity.type
_entity.pdbx_description
1 polymer ?
#
loop_
_entity_poly.entity_id
_entity_poly.type
_entity_poly.pdbx_seq_one_letter_code
_entity_poly.pdbx_strand_id
1 'polypeptide(L)'
;MTTLNQTCLKSPFYSLLAFFIIISNANSQSQLYDQEHAVLLKIKQYLKNPSFLSHWISSNSSHCSWPEITCINGSITGLALVNTDINQTIPTSLCDLTNLTHVDFNLNYIPGEFPIYLYNCSKLQYLDLSMNNFVGKIPDDIDSLSNLQYLNLSYTNFTGDIPSSIGRLKELRHLPLQYCLFNGTYPDEIGNLSNLETLDLSSNYELPSSKLPLSWTKLNKLKVFYMYGCNLVGEIPENIGEMAALEKLDISQNSLTGHIPSGLFMLKNLSILYLFQNILSGEIPGVVEAFNLTIVDLTNNDLTGKIPDDFGKLQKLTGLSLSLNKLSGEIPESLGLLPSLIDFRVFFNNLSGTLPPDFGRSSNLGSFDIASNNLSGKLPENLCYYGELLKLTAYDNNLSGELPESLGNCSSLLDLKLDNNRFSGAIPSGLWTSFSLMNFMVSHNKFTGVLPERLSSNISRFEISYNNFFGRIPAGVSSWTGVVVFDASKNFFNGSIPQELTILPKLTTLLLDQNQLIGPLPSEIVSWKSLVTLNLSRNQLSGQIPDAIGQLHVLNLLDLSENEFSGQVPSRFRRLTNLNLSSNNLTGKVPSEFENSAYASSFLDNPGLCADTQALNLTPCNSSTPESSSKDSSRSLALIISLVVVAFLLICSMSFLIIRLCRKRKQGLDNSWKLISFQRLNFTESNIVSSMTEHNIIGSGGYGTVYRVAVDGLGYVAVKKIMNNKKLEKKLESSFHAEVKVLSNIRHNNIVKLLCCISNEESMLLVYEYLENRSLDRWLYKKSKSTSNVSGSVNHFVLDWRKRLRIAIGVAQGLSYMHHDCSTPIVHRDVKTSNIILDSQFNAKVADFGLARMLIKPGELETMSNVVGSFGYIAPEYVQTTRVSEKIDVFSFGVILLELTTGKKANKGDEHSSLAEWALHQVQVGSNIEELLDKEVKEPSYLDEMCNVFKLGIMCTSTFPSNRPSMKEALQVLLRCGESLSNGERNICHYDVVPLLRDSKRECRLDVENDS
;
A
#
# COMPACT_ATOMS: atom_id res chain seq x y z
N MET A 1 22.25 102.10 58.93
CA MET A 1 22.38 102.88 57.68
C MET A 1 23.30 102.07 56.79
N THR A 2 22.94 101.54 55.62
CA THR A 2 21.91 101.90 54.64
C THR A 2 21.87 100.77 53.60
N THR A 3 20.66 100.54 53.07
CA THR A 3 20.30 100.01 51.73
C THR A 3 20.54 98.54 51.33
N LEU A 4 19.41 97.97 50.88
CA LEU A 4 19.12 96.65 50.32
C LEU A 4 19.79 96.38 48.94
N ASN A 5 20.17 95.11 48.74
CA ASN A 5 19.88 94.21 47.59
C ASN A 5 20.61 92.86 47.88
N GLN A 6 19.97 91.73 48.16
CA GLN A 6 19.24 90.76 47.30
C GLN A 6 20.03 90.21 46.10
N THR A 7 20.58 88.98 46.24
CA THR A 7 20.60 87.92 45.20
C THR A 7 20.74 86.51 45.79
N CYS A 8 19.72 85.69 45.49
CA CYS A 8 19.46 84.24 45.51
C CYS A 8 20.39 83.17 46.13
N LEU A 9 19.77 82.37 47.01
CA LEU A 9 20.06 80.96 47.32
C LEU A 9 19.36 79.99 46.34
N LYS A 10 20.08 78.94 45.91
CA LYS A 10 19.65 77.61 45.42
C LYS A 10 20.80 76.65 45.78
N SER A 11 20.69 75.38 46.19
CA SER A 11 19.63 74.46 46.60
C SER A 11 20.37 73.18 47.09
N PRO A 12 20.16 72.68 48.33
CA PRO A 12 20.60 71.34 48.73
C PRO A 12 19.52 70.27 48.48
N PHE A 13 18.47 70.59 47.73
CA PHE A 13 17.31 69.70 47.54
C PHE A 13 17.57 68.56 46.55
N TYR A 14 18.49 68.72 45.60
CA TYR A 14 18.72 67.72 44.54
C TYR A 14 19.49 66.46 45.00
N SER A 15 20.38 66.57 45.99
CA SER A 15 21.14 65.41 46.50
C SER A 15 20.31 64.51 47.43
N LEU A 16 19.41 65.09 48.21
CA LEU A 16 18.45 64.35 49.04
C LEU A 16 17.36 63.71 48.18
N LEU A 17 16.87 64.42 47.15
CA LEU A 17 15.91 63.84 46.20
C LEU A 17 16.52 62.67 45.40
N ALA A 18 17.78 62.79 44.95
CA ALA A 18 18.48 61.69 44.28
C ALA A 18 18.70 60.47 45.20
N PHE A 19 19.05 60.69 46.47
CA PHE A 19 19.21 59.61 47.46
C PHE A 19 17.86 58.95 47.82
N PHE A 20 16.78 59.74 47.95
CA PHE A 20 15.43 59.21 48.14
C PHE A 20 14.91 58.47 46.90
N ILE A 21 15.24 58.92 45.68
CA ILE A 21 14.89 58.23 44.41
C ILE A 21 15.67 56.92 44.27
N ILE A 22 16.95 56.89 44.65
CA ILE A 22 17.77 55.67 44.63
C ILE A 22 17.28 54.67 45.68
N ILE A 23 16.95 55.13 46.90
CA ILE A 23 16.38 54.27 47.95
C ILE A 23 14.97 53.81 47.58
N SER A 24 14.12 54.67 47.01
CA SER A 24 12.77 54.27 46.58
C SER A 24 12.81 53.30 45.40
N ASN A 25 13.74 53.47 44.46
CA ASN A 25 13.93 52.52 43.36
C ASN A 25 14.52 51.19 43.85
N ALA A 26 15.47 51.21 44.79
CA ALA A 26 16.02 50.00 45.39
C ALA A 26 14.95 49.24 46.22
N ASN A 27 14.12 49.94 47.00
CA ASN A 27 13.01 49.35 47.74
C ASN A 27 11.89 48.84 46.82
N SER A 28 11.58 49.57 45.74
CA SER A 28 10.58 49.13 44.76
C SER A 28 11.04 47.90 43.99
N GLN A 29 12.34 47.82 43.68
CA GLN A 29 12.93 46.68 42.98
C GLN A 29 13.08 45.46 43.89
N SER A 30 13.41 45.63 45.17
CA SER A 30 13.40 44.54 46.15
C SER A 30 11.98 44.05 46.44
N GLN A 31 10.99 44.93 46.52
CA GLN A 31 9.59 44.57 46.74
C GLN A 31 9.00 43.80 45.55
N LEU A 32 9.31 44.21 44.31
CA LEU A 32 8.90 43.48 43.11
C LEU A 32 9.57 42.10 43.05
N TYR A 33 10.86 42.04 43.38
CA TYR A 33 11.60 40.78 43.46
C TYR A 33 10.95 39.80 44.45
N ASP A 34 10.64 40.25 45.66
CA ASP A 34 10.02 39.41 46.70
C ASP A 34 8.63 38.90 46.26
N GLN A 35 7.87 39.74 45.56
CA GLN A 35 6.56 39.38 45.01
C GLN A 35 6.66 38.30 43.92
N GLU A 36 7.51 38.51 42.91
CA GLU A 36 7.72 37.58 41.81
C GLU A 36 8.27 36.24 42.31
N HIS A 37 9.22 36.29 43.25
CA HIS A 37 9.79 35.09 43.88
C HIS A 37 8.73 34.27 44.63
N ALA A 38 7.85 34.94 45.38
CA ALA A 38 6.73 34.28 46.06
C ALA A 38 5.76 33.62 45.07
N VAL A 39 5.48 34.26 43.93
CA VAL A 39 4.64 33.70 42.86
C VAL A 39 5.27 32.43 42.26
N LEU A 40 6.57 32.43 41.98
CA LEU A 40 7.27 31.24 41.46
C LEU A 40 7.24 30.07 42.44
N LEU A 41 7.47 30.32 43.74
CA LEU A 41 7.37 29.27 44.76
C LEU A 41 5.94 28.70 44.88
N LYS A 42 4.92 29.56 44.72
CA LYS A 42 3.52 29.14 44.64
C LYS A 42 3.23 28.28 43.40
N ILE A 43 3.80 28.64 42.25
CA ILE A 43 3.72 27.84 41.01
C ILE A 43 4.38 26.47 41.21
N LYS A 44 5.59 26.42 41.75
CA LYS A 44 6.28 25.15 42.06
C LYS A 44 5.44 24.26 42.98
N GLN A 45 4.86 24.83 44.03
CA GLN A 45 4.00 24.10 44.95
C GLN A 45 2.74 23.57 44.24
N TYR A 46 2.13 24.39 43.37
CA TYR A 46 0.97 24.00 42.56
C TYR A 46 1.28 22.81 41.63
N LEU A 47 2.47 22.82 41.01
CA LEU A 47 2.99 21.73 40.17
C LEU A 47 3.49 20.52 40.99
N LYS A 48 3.14 20.43 42.28
CA LYS A 48 3.50 19.34 43.21
C LYS A 48 5.00 19.19 43.46
N ASN A 49 5.75 20.30 43.45
CA ASN A 49 7.18 20.35 43.76
C ASN A 49 8.01 19.34 42.94
N PRO A 50 7.99 19.44 41.60
CA PRO A 50 8.70 18.49 40.77
C PRO A 50 10.22 18.63 40.96
N SER A 51 10.94 17.51 40.82
CA SER A 51 12.37 17.44 41.11
C SER A 51 13.22 18.36 40.23
N PHE A 52 12.82 18.57 38.97
CA PHE A 52 13.51 19.46 38.04
C PHE A 52 13.44 20.94 38.46
N LEU A 53 12.49 21.34 39.32
CA LEU A 53 12.41 22.68 39.92
C LEU A 53 13.03 22.72 41.34
N SER A 54 13.86 21.74 41.71
CA SER A 54 14.45 21.69 43.06
C SER A 54 15.29 22.92 43.41
N HIS A 55 15.93 23.57 42.42
CA HIS A 55 16.70 24.80 42.57
C HIS A 55 15.86 26.06 42.80
N TRP A 56 14.54 26.01 42.61
CA TRP A 56 13.64 27.09 43.02
C TRP A 56 13.49 27.09 44.54
N ILE A 57 14.40 27.80 45.21
CA ILE A 57 14.54 27.82 46.68
C ILE A 57 14.22 29.19 47.26
N SER A 58 13.81 29.24 48.53
CA SER A 58 13.50 30.48 49.26
C SER A 58 14.74 31.28 49.69
N SER A 59 15.93 30.97 49.19
CA SER A 59 17.19 31.62 49.57
C SER A 59 17.44 32.91 48.76
N ASN A 60 18.46 33.71 49.13
CA ASN A 60 18.86 34.95 48.46
C ASN A 60 19.38 34.79 47.00
N SER A 61 19.23 33.62 46.38
CA SER A 61 19.54 33.40 44.97
C SER A 61 18.50 34.07 44.08
N SER A 62 18.93 34.99 43.21
CA SER A 62 18.04 35.67 42.27
C SER A 62 17.29 34.68 41.37
N HIS A 63 15.95 34.75 41.33
CA HIS A 63 15.13 33.93 40.44
C HIS A 63 15.50 34.10 38.95
N CYS A 64 16.09 35.23 38.57
CA CYS A 64 16.58 35.48 37.21
C CYS A 64 17.78 34.62 36.81
N SER A 65 18.37 33.88 37.74
CA SER A 65 19.41 32.88 37.47
C SER A 65 18.85 31.47 37.23
N TRP A 66 17.54 31.25 37.41
CA TRP A 66 16.93 29.95 37.20
C TRP A 66 16.79 29.66 35.70
N PRO A 67 17.18 28.47 35.21
CA PRO A 67 17.18 28.14 33.78
C PRO A 67 15.84 28.34 33.07
N GLU A 68 14.74 28.23 33.80
CA GLU A 68 13.37 28.33 33.27
C GLU A 68 12.88 29.79 33.20
N ILE A 69 13.60 30.74 33.79
CA ILE A 69 13.17 32.13 34.00
C ILE A 69 14.00 33.09 33.15
N THR A 70 13.31 33.94 32.40
CA THR A 70 13.92 35.07 31.70
C THR A 70 13.52 36.37 32.40
N CYS A 71 14.48 37.24 32.65
CA CYS A 71 14.24 38.56 33.25
C CYS A 71 14.75 39.69 32.36
N ILE A 72 14.06 40.83 32.41
CA ILE A 72 14.54 42.12 31.89
C ILE A 72 14.54 43.11 33.06
N ASN A 73 15.68 43.77 33.28
CA ASN A 73 15.88 44.70 34.40
C ASN A 73 15.55 44.10 35.79
N GLY A 74 15.73 42.78 35.95
CA GLY A 74 15.48 42.07 37.20
C GLY A 74 14.02 41.73 37.49
N SER A 75 13.11 41.93 36.53
CA SER A 75 11.72 41.48 36.61
C SER A 75 11.47 40.35 35.62
N ILE A 76 10.66 39.37 36.01
CA ILE A 76 10.34 38.20 35.19
C ILE A 76 9.54 38.61 33.96
N THR A 77 10.09 38.31 32.80
CA THR A 77 9.45 38.53 31.49
C THR A 77 9.19 37.24 30.73
N GLY A 78 9.79 36.11 31.13
CA GLY A 78 9.56 34.82 30.50
C GLY A 78 9.60 33.65 31.48
N LEU A 79 8.74 32.67 31.25
CA LEU A 79 8.74 31.37 31.91
C LEU A 79 8.65 30.26 30.85
N ALA A 80 9.63 29.36 30.83
CA ALA A 80 9.69 28.23 29.92
C ALA A 80 9.87 26.92 30.69
N LEU A 81 8.86 26.04 30.63
CA LEU A 81 8.83 24.72 31.27
C LEU A 81 8.60 23.65 30.19
N VAL A 82 9.61 23.44 29.36
CA VAL A 82 9.58 22.61 28.14
C VAL A 82 10.04 21.19 28.42
N ASN A 83 9.29 20.18 27.98
CA ASN A 83 9.68 18.76 28.10
C ASN A 83 10.03 18.36 29.54
N THR A 84 9.11 18.63 30.46
CA THR A 84 9.31 18.47 31.91
C THR A 84 8.31 17.53 32.58
N ASP A 85 7.55 16.75 31.79
CA ASP A 85 6.54 15.79 32.24
C ASP A 85 5.42 16.39 33.13
N ILE A 86 5.15 17.70 33.01
CA ILE A 86 4.07 18.35 33.79
C ILE A 86 2.71 17.76 33.39
N ASN A 87 1.93 17.32 34.38
CA ASN A 87 0.58 16.79 34.20
C ASN A 87 -0.49 17.48 35.07
N GLN A 88 -0.19 18.68 35.58
CA GLN A 88 -1.15 19.59 36.20
C GLN A 88 -1.62 20.63 35.17
N THR A 89 -2.79 21.23 35.38
CA THR A 89 -3.25 22.40 34.62
C THR A 89 -2.28 23.59 34.80
N ILE A 90 -2.32 24.60 33.92
CA ILE A 90 -1.50 25.80 34.12
C ILE A 90 -1.96 26.53 35.42
N PRO A 91 -1.04 27.02 36.27
CA PRO A 91 -1.42 27.71 37.51
C PRO A 91 -2.09 29.06 37.22
N THR A 92 -3.20 29.35 37.90
CA THR A 92 -3.90 30.64 37.77
C THR A 92 -3.09 31.84 38.26
N SER A 93 -2.13 31.61 39.17
CA SER A 93 -1.20 32.63 39.67
C SER A 93 -0.10 33.02 38.68
N LEU A 94 -0.03 32.38 37.50
CA LEU A 94 1.00 32.69 36.51
C LEU A 94 0.99 34.17 36.10
N CYS A 95 -0.21 34.74 35.93
CA CYS A 95 -0.37 36.15 35.56
C CYS A 95 -0.26 37.13 36.74
N ASP A 96 0.03 36.65 37.95
CA ASP A 96 0.50 37.52 39.04
C ASP A 96 1.91 38.09 38.69
N LEU A 97 2.63 37.44 37.76
CA LEU A 97 3.83 37.96 37.11
C LEU A 97 3.46 39.02 36.06
N THR A 98 3.22 40.26 36.51
CA THR A 98 2.63 41.33 35.68
C THR A 98 3.46 41.78 34.46
N ASN A 99 4.74 41.41 34.38
CA ASN A 99 5.64 41.75 33.28
C ASN A 99 5.88 40.60 32.29
N LEU A 100 5.13 39.50 32.41
CA LEU A 100 5.29 38.32 31.58
C LEU A 100 4.94 38.61 30.11
N THR A 101 5.89 38.32 29.23
CA THR A 101 5.79 38.47 27.77
C THR A 101 5.92 37.13 27.03
N HIS A 102 6.52 36.12 27.67
CA HIS A 102 6.82 34.83 27.06
C HIS A 102 6.41 33.68 28.00
N VAL A 103 5.56 32.81 27.50
CA VAL A 103 5.11 31.59 28.20
C VAL A 103 5.28 30.40 27.27
N ASP A 104 6.08 29.43 27.70
CA ASP A 104 6.30 28.19 26.96
C ASP A 104 6.11 26.98 27.89
N PHE A 105 5.14 26.13 27.54
CA PHE A 105 4.83 24.89 28.23
C PHE A 105 4.83 23.70 27.27
N ASN A 106 5.51 23.79 26.12
CA ASN A 106 5.43 22.76 25.10
C ASN A 106 6.01 21.40 25.57
N LEU A 107 5.61 20.32 24.89
CA LEU A 107 6.08 18.96 25.16
C LEU A 107 5.82 18.50 26.61
N ASN A 108 4.59 18.65 27.12
CA ASN A 108 4.22 18.14 28.44
C ASN A 108 2.91 17.31 28.35
N TYR A 109 2.30 17.00 29.50
CA TYR A 109 1.04 16.26 29.60
C TYR A 109 -0.08 17.11 30.20
N ILE A 110 -0.02 18.44 30.03
CA ILE A 110 -0.93 19.39 30.68
C ILE A 110 -2.36 19.15 30.18
N PRO A 111 -3.31 18.82 31.08
CA PRO A 111 -4.71 18.60 30.71
C PRO A 111 -5.54 19.90 30.82
N GLY A 112 -6.81 19.82 30.43
CA GLY A 112 -7.80 20.88 30.64
C GLY A 112 -8.12 21.67 29.38
N GLU A 113 -9.03 22.64 29.49
CA GLU A 113 -9.37 23.55 28.38
C GLU A 113 -8.32 24.67 28.24
N PHE A 114 -8.50 25.53 27.24
CA PHE A 114 -7.65 26.71 27.05
C PHE A 114 -7.61 27.56 28.35
N PRO A 115 -6.42 27.94 28.84
CA PRO A 115 -6.26 28.64 30.12
C PRO A 115 -6.68 30.13 30.04
N ILE A 116 -7.99 30.42 30.10
CA ILE A 116 -8.54 31.80 29.96
C ILE A 116 -7.99 32.82 30.97
N TYR A 117 -7.47 32.39 32.12
CA TYR A 117 -6.81 33.30 33.07
C TYR A 117 -5.52 33.91 32.51
N LEU A 118 -4.95 33.35 31.43
CA LEU A 118 -3.86 33.98 30.69
C LEU A 118 -4.25 35.36 30.14
N TYR A 119 -5.54 35.67 30.01
CA TYR A 119 -6.01 37.00 29.61
C TYR A 119 -5.56 38.11 30.58
N ASN A 120 -5.25 37.76 31.83
CA ASN A 120 -4.69 38.70 32.80
C ASN A 120 -3.21 39.03 32.55
N CYS A 121 -2.50 38.22 31.75
CA CYS A 121 -1.14 38.49 31.31
C CYS A 121 -1.14 39.52 30.17
N SER A 122 -1.49 40.77 30.48
CA SER A 122 -1.72 41.83 29.47
C SER A 122 -0.54 42.13 28.52
N LYS A 123 0.69 41.76 28.90
CA LYS A 123 1.92 41.96 28.10
C LYS A 123 2.35 40.72 27.31
N LEU A 124 1.58 39.64 27.35
CA LEU A 124 1.93 38.38 26.70
C LEU A 124 2.05 38.54 25.18
N GLN A 125 3.19 38.14 24.62
CA GLN A 125 3.52 38.22 23.20
C GLN A 125 3.80 36.83 22.60
N TYR A 126 4.31 35.90 23.39
CA TYR A 126 4.61 34.54 22.97
C TYR A 126 3.90 33.55 23.89
N LEU A 127 3.11 32.67 23.30
CA LEU A 127 2.43 31.58 23.98
C LEU A 127 2.60 30.29 23.18
N ASP A 128 3.31 29.32 23.77
CA ASP A 128 3.42 27.96 23.24
C ASP A 128 2.84 26.95 24.23
N LEU A 129 1.76 26.30 23.81
CA LEU A 129 1.05 25.25 24.56
C LEU A 129 1.06 23.92 23.79
N SER A 130 1.87 23.80 22.73
CA SER A 130 1.85 22.66 21.83
C SER A 130 2.31 21.35 22.49
N MET A 131 1.97 20.22 21.88
CA MET A 131 2.33 18.88 22.36
C MET A 131 1.94 18.67 23.83
N ASN A 132 0.63 18.84 24.12
CA ASN A 132 0.02 18.72 25.43
C ASN A 132 -1.39 18.08 25.32
N ASN A 133 -2.03 17.81 26.46
CA ASN A 133 -3.34 17.16 26.55
C ASN A 133 -4.50 18.17 26.65
N PHE A 134 -4.36 19.38 26.10
CA PHE A 134 -5.43 20.38 26.11
C PHE A 134 -6.63 19.89 25.28
N VAL A 135 -7.85 20.11 25.76
CA VAL A 135 -9.13 19.71 25.15
C VAL A 135 -10.08 20.90 25.01
N GLY A 136 -11.28 20.68 24.50
CA GLY A 136 -12.31 21.72 24.39
C GLY A 136 -12.11 22.60 23.16
N LYS A 137 -12.66 23.82 23.18
CA LYS A 137 -12.57 24.78 22.07
C LYS A 137 -11.52 25.86 22.34
N ILE A 138 -10.99 26.46 21.28
CA ILE A 138 -10.34 27.77 21.43
C ILE A 138 -11.45 28.78 21.77
N PRO A 139 -11.33 29.57 22.86
CA PRO A 139 -12.38 30.50 23.26
C PRO A 139 -12.63 31.61 22.24
N ASP A 140 -13.90 32.02 22.10
CA ASP A 140 -14.30 33.09 21.17
C ASP A 140 -13.73 34.47 21.54
N ASP A 141 -13.22 34.64 22.76
CA ASP A 141 -12.63 35.87 23.30
C ASP A 141 -11.08 35.83 23.37
N ILE A 142 -10.44 34.94 22.59
CA ILE A 142 -8.99 34.81 22.48
C ILE A 142 -8.30 36.13 22.06
N ASP A 143 -9.04 37.05 21.42
CA ASP A 143 -8.58 38.40 21.08
C ASP A 143 -8.27 39.28 22.32
N SER A 144 -8.65 38.85 23.52
CA SER A 144 -8.21 39.44 24.79
C SER A 144 -6.68 39.44 24.93
N LEU A 145 -5.99 38.47 24.31
CA LEU A 145 -4.53 38.40 24.24
C LEU A 145 -3.96 39.26 23.08
N SER A 146 -4.42 40.51 22.98
CA SER A 146 -4.20 41.41 21.84
C SER A 146 -2.75 41.69 21.44
N ASN A 147 -1.77 41.47 22.34
CA ASN A 147 -0.35 41.68 22.08
C ASN A 147 0.37 40.42 21.53
N LEU A 148 -0.33 39.30 21.36
CA LEU A 148 0.27 38.06 20.87
C LEU A 148 0.87 38.23 19.47
N GLN A 149 2.13 37.81 19.36
CA GLN A 149 2.90 37.70 18.12
C GLN A 149 3.11 36.23 17.73
N TYR A 150 3.11 35.32 18.71
CA TYR A 150 3.29 33.88 18.50
C TYR A 150 2.26 33.11 19.33
N LEU A 151 1.43 32.31 18.67
CA LEU A 151 0.45 31.43 19.32
C LEU A 151 0.57 30.04 18.71
N ASN A 152 1.13 29.10 19.46
CA ASN A 152 1.27 27.70 19.04
C ASN A 152 0.42 26.79 19.93
N LEU A 153 -0.56 26.13 19.32
CA LEU A 153 -1.47 25.17 19.96
C LEU A 153 -1.42 23.80 19.29
N SER A 154 -0.42 23.55 18.45
CA SER A 154 -0.30 22.32 17.66
C SER A 154 -0.13 21.05 18.50
N TYR A 155 -0.48 19.90 17.95
CA TYR A 155 -0.39 18.60 18.63
C TYR A 155 -1.12 18.59 19.98
N THR A 156 -2.37 19.07 19.97
CA THR A 156 -3.26 19.08 21.14
C THR A 156 -4.63 18.52 20.74
N ASN A 157 -5.54 18.34 21.70
CA ASN A 157 -6.88 17.82 21.46
C ASN A 157 -7.93 18.94 21.37
N PHE A 158 -7.56 20.15 20.92
CA PHE A 158 -8.55 21.21 20.66
C PHE A 158 -9.52 20.81 19.54
N THR A 159 -10.79 21.16 19.72
CA THR A 159 -11.95 20.81 18.89
C THR A 159 -12.77 22.04 18.54
N GLY A 160 -13.83 21.88 17.74
CA GLY A 160 -14.72 22.97 17.35
C GLY A 160 -14.16 23.86 16.25
N ASP A 161 -14.72 25.07 16.14
CA ASP A 161 -14.29 26.09 15.19
C ASP A 161 -12.97 26.72 15.63
N ILE A 162 -12.17 27.14 14.65
CA ILE A 162 -11.16 28.18 14.86
C ILE A 162 -11.92 29.51 14.95
N PRO A 163 -11.91 30.22 16.08
CA PRO A 163 -12.80 31.36 16.29
C PRO A 163 -12.42 32.57 15.42
N SER A 164 -13.41 33.29 14.90
CA SER A 164 -13.19 34.47 14.05
C SER A 164 -12.47 35.62 14.75
N SER A 165 -12.50 35.66 16.09
CA SER A 165 -11.75 36.61 16.91
C SER A 165 -10.23 36.48 16.74
N ILE A 166 -9.69 35.33 16.32
CA ILE A 166 -8.27 35.20 15.96
C ILE A 166 -7.85 36.27 14.96
N GLY A 167 -8.72 36.62 13.99
CA GLY A 167 -8.46 37.66 13.00
C GLY A 167 -8.29 39.08 13.57
N ARG A 168 -8.52 39.29 14.87
CA ARG A 168 -8.32 40.57 15.58
C ARG A 168 -6.97 40.67 16.29
N LEU A 169 -6.19 39.59 16.40
CA LEU A 169 -4.83 39.58 16.95
C LEU A 169 -3.83 40.22 15.98
N LYS A 170 -3.85 41.55 15.84
CA LYS A 170 -3.13 42.27 14.77
C LYS A 170 -1.60 42.15 14.81
N GLU A 171 -1.03 41.83 15.96
CA GLU A 171 0.41 41.63 16.12
C GLU A 171 0.86 40.20 15.77
N LEU A 172 -0.07 39.28 15.51
CA LEU A 172 0.22 37.86 15.30
C LEU A 172 1.05 37.63 14.02
N ARG A 173 2.15 36.89 14.18
CA ARG A 173 3.12 36.52 13.13
C ARG A 173 3.13 35.02 12.87
N HIS A 174 2.93 34.21 13.90
CA HIS A 174 2.94 32.75 13.78
C HIS A 174 1.69 32.17 14.42
N LEU A 175 0.97 31.36 13.64
CA LEU A 175 -0.20 30.62 14.08
C LEU A 175 -0.10 29.13 13.68
N PRO A 176 0.69 28.31 14.41
CA PRO A 176 0.68 26.87 14.24
C PRO A 176 -0.45 26.22 15.05
N LEU A 177 -1.33 25.51 14.36
CA LEU A 177 -2.50 24.80 14.87
C LEU A 177 -2.61 23.37 14.26
N GLN A 178 -1.49 22.81 13.80
CA GLN A 178 -1.45 21.51 13.15
C GLN A 178 -1.67 20.35 14.12
N TYR A 179 -2.14 19.21 13.61
CA TYR A 179 -2.39 17.99 14.40
C TYR A 179 -3.29 18.25 15.63
N CYS A 180 -4.39 18.97 15.43
CA CYS A 180 -5.45 19.12 16.41
C CYS A 180 -6.67 18.27 16.01
N LEU A 181 -7.77 18.39 16.77
CA LEU A 181 -9.04 17.70 16.53
C LEU A 181 -10.13 18.67 16.08
N PHE A 182 -9.78 19.74 15.35
CA PHE A 182 -10.75 20.71 14.86
C PHE A 182 -11.75 20.04 13.94
N ASN A 183 -13.02 20.10 14.32
CA ASN A 183 -14.16 19.54 13.60
C ASN A 183 -15.21 20.61 13.22
N GLY A 184 -14.93 21.87 13.53
CA GLY A 184 -15.65 23.05 13.05
C GLY A 184 -14.96 23.68 11.85
N THR A 185 -15.19 24.96 11.63
CA THR A 185 -14.71 25.73 10.46
C THR A 185 -13.46 26.56 10.78
N TYR A 186 -12.76 27.01 9.74
CA TYR A 186 -11.77 28.08 9.83
C TYR A 186 -12.36 29.39 9.28
N PRO A 187 -12.07 30.55 9.88
CA PRO A 187 -12.75 31.80 9.57
C PRO A 187 -12.03 32.60 8.46
N ASP A 188 -12.80 33.31 7.63
CA ASP A 188 -12.28 34.24 6.61
C ASP A 188 -11.43 35.35 7.24
N GLU A 189 -11.69 35.70 8.51
CA GLU A 189 -11.05 36.74 9.28
C GLU A 189 -9.56 36.50 9.54
N ILE A 190 -9.04 35.28 9.40
CA ILE A 190 -7.58 35.03 9.39
C ILE A 190 -6.90 35.89 8.32
N GLY A 191 -7.58 36.17 7.20
CA GLY A 191 -7.09 37.08 6.16
C GLY A 191 -6.88 38.53 6.63
N ASN A 192 -7.34 38.91 7.83
CA ASN A 192 -7.13 40.23 8.42
C ASN A 192 -5.82 40.35 9.23
N LEU A 193 -5.03 39.28 9.33
CA LEU A 193 -3.77 39.22 10.08
C LEU A 193 -2.60 39.71 9.21
N SER A 194 -2.52 41.01 8.97
CA SER A 194 -1.53 41.61 8.04
C SER A 194 -0.06 41.42 8.43
N ASN A 195 0.23 40.99 9.66
CA ASN A 195 1.57 40.67 10.15
C ASN A 195 1.91 39.18 10.10
N LEU A 196 0.98 38.32 9.67
CA LEU A 196 1.17 36.87 9.68
C LEU A 196 2.26 36.45 8.70
N GLU A 197 3.25 35.72 9.21
CA GLU A 197 4.40 35.15 8.49
C GLU A 197 4.27 33.62 8.37
N THR A 198 3.61 32.96 9.32
CA THR A 198 3.39 31.51 9.33
C THR A 198 1.95 31.18 9.69
N LEU A 199 1.30 30.40 8.82
CA LEU A 199 0.00 29.78 9.06
C LEU A 199 0.12 28.29 8.80
N ASP A 200 -0.09 27.49 9.85
CA ASP A 200 -0.08 26.03 9.75
C ASP A 200 -1.35 25.46 10.38
N LEU A 201 -2.23 24.95 9.53
CA LEU A 201 -3.46 24.25 9.94
C LEU A 201 -3.41 22.77 9.56
N SER A 202 -2.25 22.25 9.17
CA SER A 202 -2.12 20.93 8.56
C SER A 202 -2.54 19.78 9.49
N SER A 203 -2.84 18.63 8.90
CA SER A 203 -3.21 17.41 9.63
C SER A 203 -4.41 17.59 10.57
N ASN A 204 -5.38 18.39 10.16
CA ASN A 204 -6.67 18.56 10.82
C ASN A 204 -7.78 17.89 9.98
N TYR A 205 -7.70 16.56 9.88
CA TYR A 205 -8.53 15.72 9.01
C TYR A 205 -10.03 15.72 9.35
N GLU A 206 -10.40 16.17 10.55
CA GLU A 206 -11.79 16.27 11.01
C GLU A 206 -12.47 17.58 10.56
N LEU A 207 -11.72 18.52 9.99
CA LEU A 207 -12.30 19.74 9.41
C LEU A 207 -13.30 19.36 8.31
N PRO A 208 -14.49 20.00 8.26
CA PRO A 208 -15.45 19.77 7.21
C PRO A 208 -14.87 20.24 5.87
N SER A 209 -15.29 19.59 4.79
CA SER A 209 -14.86 19.99 3.45
C SER A 209 -15.19 21.46 3.17
N SER A 210 -14.15 22.26 2.96
CA SER A 210 -14.28 23.71 2.76
C SER A 210 -13.29 24.20 1.69
N LYS A 211 -13.63 25.34 1.09
CA LYS A 211 -12.76 26.00 0.11
C LYS A 211 -11.75 26.88 0.81
N LEU A 212 -10.59 27.05 0.19
CA LEU A 212 -9.61 28.05 0.60
C LEU A 212 -10.23 29.47 0.50
N PRO A 213 -10.24 30.27 1.59
CA PRO A 213 -10.81 31.60 1.54
C PRO A 213 -10.01 32.55 0.66
N LEU A 214 -10.70 33.27 -0.23
CA LEU A 214 -10.06 34.28 -1.07
C LEU A 214 -9.39 35.40 -0.25
N SER A 215 -9.92 35.71 0.95
CA SER A 215 -9.35 36.73 1.83
C SER A 215 -7.92 36.40 2.27
N TRP A 216 -7.53 35.13 2.34
CA TRP A 216 -6.20 34.72 2.79
C TRP A 216 -5.11 35.02 1.77
N THR A 217 -5.48 35.20 0.49
CA THR A 217 -4.53 35.65 -0.55
C THR A 217 -4.02 37.08 -0.33
N LYS A 218 -4.61 37.84 0.61
CA LYS A 218 -4.16 39.19 0.99
C LYS A 218 -3.03 39.21 2.03
N LEU A 219 -2.63 38.03 2.54
CA LEU A 219 -1.60 37.91 3.57
C LEU A 219 -0.20 38.09 2.96
N ASN A 220 0.14 39.33 2.62
CA ASN A 220 1.35 39.68 1.84
C ASN A 220 2.68 39.46 2.57
N LYS A 221 2.66 39.15 3.87
CA LYS A 221 3.87 38.80 4.67
C LYS A 221 3.99 37.30 4.92
N LEU A 222 3.02 36.50 4.48
CA LEU A 222 2.99 35.07 4.74
C LEU A 222 4.11 34.38 3.96
N LYS A 223 5.01 33.72 4.68
CA LYS A 223 6.15 32.97 4.14
C LYS A 223 5.88 31.47 4.11
N VAL A 224 5.23 30.96 5.15
CA VAL A 224 4.93 29.54 5.30
C VAL A 224 3.43 29.35 5.38
N PHE A 225 2.88 28.60 4.44
CA PHE A 225 1.46 28.29 4.37
C PHE A 225 1.22 26.79 4.23
N TYR A 226 0.81 26.15 5.31
CA TYR A 226 0.56 24.71 5.37
C TYR A 226 -0.90 24.41 5.73
N MET A 227 -1.55 23.64 4.86
CA MET A 227 -2.89 23.09 5.04
C MET A 227 -3.00 21.71 4.36
N TYR A 228 -1.93 20.91 4.40
CA TYR A 228 -2.05 19.53 3.96
C TYR A 228 -2.95 18.76 4.92
N GLY A 229 -3.80 17.89 4.39
CA GLY A 229 -4.72 17.10 5.19
C GLY A 229 -5.76 17.88 6.00
N CYS A 230 -6.48 18.76 5.31
CA CYS A 230 -7.51 19.63 5.89
C CYS A 230 -8.87 19.51 5.18
N ASN A 231 -9.08 18.45 4.39
CA ASN A 231 -10.27 18.25 3.55
C ASN A 231 -10.60 19.44 2.61
N LEU A 232 -9.58 20.14 2.11
CA LEU A 232 -9.78 21.26 1.18
C LEU A 232 -10.43 20.78 -0.12
N VAL A 233 -11.42 21.53 -0.61
CA VAL A 233 -12.13 21.30 -1.87
C VAL A 233 -12.16 22.56 -2.73
N GLY A 234 -12.57 22.42 -3.99
CA GLY A 234 -12.62 23.53 -4.93
C GLY A 234 -11.27 23.75 -5.63
N GLU A 235 -11.06 24.94 -6.19
CA GLU A 235 -9.85 25.28 -6.93
C GLU A 235 -8.87 26.06 -6.06
N ILE A 236 -7.59 26.01 -6.41
CA ILE A 236 -6.57 26.90 -5.82
C ILE A 236 -6.82 28.32 -6.38
N PRO A 237 -7.04 29.34 -5.54
CA PRO A 237 -7.30 30.70 -6.03
C PRO A 237 -6.14 31.28 -6.84
N GLU A 238 -6.44 31.92 -7.98
CA GLU A 238 -5.41 32.56 -8.83
C GLU A 238 -4.56 33.60 -8.09
N ASN A 239 -5.19 34.38 -7.20
CA ASN A 239 -4.52 35.42 -6.41
C ASN A 239 -3.45 34.86 -5.45
N ILE A 240 -3.33 33.54 -5.25
CA ILE A 240 -2.20 32.96 -4.51
C ILE A 240 -0.85 33.35 -5.14
N GLY A 241 -0.83 33.60 -6.47
CA GLY A 241 0.34 34.11 -7.18
C GLY A 241 0.74 35.54 -6.85
N GLU A 242 -0.06 36.28 -6.07
CA GLU A 242 0.23 37.65 -5.63
C GLU A 242 0.91 37.66 -4.25
N MET A 243 0.99 36.52 -3.56
CA MET A 243 1.59 36.38 -2.22
C MET A 243 3.12 36.40 -2.29
N ALA A 244 3.71 37.55 -2.63
CA ALA A 244 5.13 37.69 -2.98
C ALA A 244 6.13 37.29 -1.87
N ALA A 245 5.71 37.25 -0.61
CA ALA A 245 6.54 36.79 0.51
C ALA A 245 6.58 35.26 0.66
N LEU A 246 5.73 34.50 -0.05
CA LEU A 246 5.57 33.07 0.14
C LEU A 246 6.85 32.31 -0.23
N GLU A 247 7.36 31.54 0.73
CA GLU A 247 8.57 30.73 0.63
C GLU A 247 8.25 29.24 0.58
N LYS A 248 7.19 28.80 1.28
CA LYS A 248 6.79 27.39 1.38
C LYS A 248 5.27 27.27 1.31
N LEU A 249 4.79 26.47 0.38
CA LEU A 249 3.38 26.16 0.21
C LEU A 249 3.18 24.65 0.24
N ASP A 250 2.38 24.19 1.19
CA ASP A 250 1.92 22.80 1.24
C ASP A 250 0.40 22.75 1.44
N ILE A 251 -0.29 22.36 0.38
CA ILE A 251 -1.75 22.10 0.36
C ILE A 251 -2.02 20.71 -0.24
N SER A 252 -1.05 19.81 -0.09
CA SER A 252 -1.13 18.41 -0.51
C SER A 252 -2.19 17.63 0.27
N GLN A 253 -2.48 16.39 -0.16
CA GLN A 253 -3.39 15.48 0.54
C GLN A 253 -4.77 16.10 0.81
N ASN A 254 -5.37 16.67 -0.22
CA ASN A 254 -6.69 17.27 -0.14
C ASN A 254 -7.54 16.80 -1.33
N SER A 255 -8.70 17.41 -1.54
CA SER A 255 -9.58 17.17 -2.68
C SER A 255 -9.67 18.41 -3.57
N LEU A 256 -8.56 19.13 -3.74
CA LEU A 256 -8.46 20.29 -4.62
C LEU A 256 -8.59 19.83 -6.09
N THR A 257 -9.24 20.67 -6.89
CA THR A 257 -9.60 20.46 -8.30
C THR A 257 -9.16 21.66 -9.14
N GLY A 258 -9.41 21.64 -10.45
CA GLY A 258 -9.02 22.73 -11.35
C GLY A 258 -7.55 22.65 -11.74
N HIS A 259 -7.03 23.72 -12.34
CA HIS A 259 -5.63 23.82 -12.77
C HIS A 259 -4.72 24.41 -11.70
N ILE A 260 -3.41 24.27 -11.89
CA ILE A 260 -2.41 24.92 -11.04
C ILE A 260 -2.29 26.39 -11.48
N PRO A 261 -2.51 27.39 -10.59
CA PRO A 261 -2.37 28.80 -10.93
C PRO A 261 -0.97 29.13 -11.43
N SER A 262 -0.88 29.75 -12.61
CA SER A 262 0.41 30.11 -13.22
C SER A 262 1.24 31.05 -12.34
N GLY A 263 0.58 31.92 -11.57
CA GLY A 263 1.24 32.84 -10.66
C GLY A 263 2.09 32.17 -9.58
N LEU A 264 1.82 30.91 -9.20
CA LEU A 264 2.66 30.16 -8.25
C LEU A 264 4.11 30.01 -8.74
N PHE A 265 4.28 29.73 -10.03
CA PHE A 265 5.60 29.61 -10.65
C PHE A 265 6.27 30.97 -10.94
N MET A 266 5.62 32.08 -10.59
CA MET A 266 6.17 33.44 -10.69
C MET A 266 6.64 33.99 -9.33
N LEU A 267 6.37 33.28 -8.23
CA LEU A 267 6.74 33.69 -6.87
C LEU A 267 8.24 33.51 -6.63
N LYS A 268 8.99 34.61 -6.72
CA LYS A 268 10.47 34.61 -6.64
C LYS A 268 11.04 34.09 -5.32
N ASN A 269 10.27 34.15 -4.24
CA ASN A 269 10.71 33.65 -2.93
C ASN A 269 10.33 32.17 -2.71
N LEU A 270 9.46 31.61 -3.54
CA LEU A 270 8.96 30.25 -3.35
C LEU A 270 10.10 29.24 -3.52
N SER A 271 10.26 28.40 -2.50
CA SER A 271 11.32 27.40 -2.40
C SER A 271 10.75 25.98 -2.34
N ILE A 272 9.60 25.78 -1.69
CA ILE A 272 8.95 24.47 -1.57
C ILE A 272 7.51 24.58 -2.05
N LEU A 273 7.14 23.69 -2.97
CA LEU A 273 5.78 23.55 -3.48
C LEU A 273 5.32 22.10 -3.41
N TYR A 274 4.36 21.82 -2.51
CA TYR A 274 3.72 20.53 -2.35
C TYR A 274 2.24 20.61 -2.66
N LEU A 275 1.84 19.95 -3.75
CA LEU A 275 0.45 19.83 -4.22
C LEU A 275 0.04 18.36 -4.45
N PHE A 276 0.86 17.40 -4.00
CA PHE A 276 0.64 15.98 -4.24
C PHE A 276 -0.65 15.47 -3.59
N GLN A 277 -1.16 14.33 -4.06
CA GLN A 277 -2.39 13.71 -3.56
C GLN A 277 -3.59 14.69 -3.54
N ASN A 278 -3.90 15.25 -4.72
CA ASN A 278 -5.09 16.04 -4.98
C ASN A 278 -5.79 15.53 -6.26
N ILE A 279 -6.74 16.29 -6.80
CA ILE A 279 -7.45 16.00 -8.05
C ILE A 279 -7.22 17.16 -9.04
N LEU A 280 -6.02 17.75 -9.02
CA LEU A 280 -5.64 18.84 -9.91
C LEU A 280 -5.52 18.32 -11.35
N SER A 281 -5.91 19.14 -12.30
CA SER A 281 -6.05 18.79 -13.72
C SER A 281 -5.44 19.89 -14.60
N GLY A 282 -5.52 19.73 -15.93
CA GLY A 282 -4.91 20.69 -16.86
C GLY A 282 -3.40 20.47 -16.99
N GLU A 283 -2.69 21.47 -17.54
CA GLU A 283 -1.25 21.40 -17.78
C GLU A 283 -0.46 22.06 -16.63
N ILE A 284 0.81 21.68 -16.49
CA ILE A 284 1.74 22.39 -15.62
C ILE A 284 2.08 23.74 -16.27
N PRO A 285 1.99 24.88 -15.55
CA PRO A 285 2.34 26.19 -16.09
C PRO A 285 3.72 26.23 -16.75
N GLY A 286 3.75 26.68 -18.01
CA GLY A 286 4.95 26.59 -18.85
C GLY A 286 6.04 27.63 -18.56
N VAL A 287 5.69 28.78 -17.97
CA VAL A 287 6.63 29.86 -17.64
C VAL A 287 7.01 29.79 -16.18
N VAL A 288 8.31 29.79 -15.88
CA VAL A 288 8.81 29.70 -14.51
C VAL A 288 9.83 30.79 -14.21
N GLU A 289 9.52 31.61 -13.20
CA GLU A 289 10.38 32.68 -12.64
C GLU A 289 10.67 32.47 -11.13
N ALA A 290 10.08 31.43 -10.53
CA ALA A 290 10.33 31.00 -9.15
C ALA A 290 11.68 30.25 -9.01
N PHE A 291 12.79 30.91 -9.36
CA PHE A 291 14.13 30.31 -9.41
C PHE A 291 14.69 29.84 -8.06
N ASN A 292 14.01 30.17 -6.95
CA ASN A 292 14.36 29.70 -5.62
C ASN A 292 13.78 28.32 -5.29
N LEU A 293 12.94 27.74 -6.15
CA LEU A 293 12.40 26.40 -5.97
C LEU A 293 13.50 25.36 -5.81
N THR A 294 13.46 24.67 -4.67
CA THR A 294 14.29 23.52 -4.34
C THR A 294 13.49 22.23 -4.47
N ILE A 295 12.20 22.24 -4.16
CA ILE A 295 11.34 21.05 -4.26
C ILE A 295 10.01 21.38 -4.91
N VAL A 296 9.63 20.56 -5.89
CA VAL A 296 8.31 20.56 -6.52
C VAL A 296 7.75 19.14 -6.48
N ASP A 297 6.65 18.94 -5.75
CA ASP A 297 5.93 17.67 -5.71
C ASP A 297 4.46 17.85 -6.14
N LEU A 298 4.14 17.28 -7.31
CA LEU A 298 2.82 17.28 -7.92
C LEU A 298 2.26 15.85 -8.06
N THR A 299 2.81 14.89 -7.32
CA THR A 299 2.51 13.46 -7.44
C THR A 299 1.04 13.14 -7.20
N ASN A 300 0.50 12.14 -7.91
CA ASN A 300 -0.87 11.62 -7.68
C ASN A 300 -1.94 12.71 -7.84
N ASN A 301 -2.06 13.21 -9.06
CA ASN A 301 -3.07 14.15 -9.54
C ASN A 301 -3.58 13.71 -10.92
N ASP A 302 -4.45 14.51 -11.56
CA ASP A 302 -4.97 14.30 -12.91
C ASP A 302 -4.27 15.22 -13.96
N LEU A 303 -3.02 15.62 -13.72
CA LEU A 303 -2.28 16.56 -14.60
C LEU A 303 -1.98 15.93 -15.97
N THR A 304 -2.07 16.77 -17.00
CA THR A 304 -1.90 16.43 -18.43
C THR A 304 -0.87 17.35 -19.08
N GLY A 305 -0.66 17.24 -20.39
CA GLY A 305 0.29 18.07 -21.13
C GLY A 305 1.73 17.56 -21.00
N LYS A 306 2.70 18.47 -21.19
CA LYS A 306 4.14 18.18 -21.15
C LYS A 306 4.79 18.67 -19.86
N ILE A 307 5.97 18.15 -19.55
CA ILE A 307 6.85 18.76 -18.55
C ILE A 307 7.42 20.07 -19.14
N PRO A 308 7.31 21.23 -18.47
CA PRO A 308 7.82 22.49 -19.01
C PRO A 308 9.34 22.52 -19.19
N ASP A 309 9.82 22.99 -20.35
CA ASP A 309 11.26 23.19 -20.62
C ASP A 309 11.91 24.15 -19.62
N ASP A 310 11.13 25.14 -19.15
CA ASP A 310 11.53 26.15 -18.17
C ASP A 310 11.87 25.57 -16.79
N PHE A 311 11.49 24.33 -16.48
CA PHE A 311 11.96 23.67 -15.25
C PHE A 311 13.49 23.53 -15.26
N GLY A 312 14.13 23.53 -16.43
CA GLY A 312 15.58 23.62 -16.57
C GLY A 312 16.22 24.94 -16.11
N LYS A 313 15.42 25.98 -15.81
CA LYS A 313 15.90 27.23 -15.20
C LYS A 313 16.04 27.12 -13.67
N LEU A 314 15.49 26.09 -13.05
CA LEU A 314 15.44 25.93 -11.59
C LEU A 314 16.77 25.39 -11.03
N GLN A 315 17.82 26.19 -11.09
CA GLN A 315 19.19 25.78 -10.76
C GLN A 315 19.38 25.27 -9.31
N LYS A 316 18.44 25.57 -8.40
CA LYS A 316 18.43 25.12 -7.00
C LYS A 316 17.57 23.87 -6.77
N LEU A 317 16.90 23.35 -7.79
CA LEU A 317 15.96 22.23 -7.67
C LEU A 317 16.72 20.96 -7.28
N THR A 318 16.40 20.43 -6.10
CA THR A 318 16.92 19.19 -5.56
C THR A 318 15.94 18.03 -5.74
N GLY A 319 14.64 18.30 -5.69
CA GLY A 319 13.58 17.28 -5.82
C GLY A 319 12.50 17.67 -6.82
N LEU A 320 12.28 16.83 -7.82
CA LEU A 320 11.18 16.95 -8.78
C LEU A 320 10.38 15.65 -8.81
N SER A 321 9.15 15.69 -8.30
CA SER A 321 8.23 14.56 -8.34
C SER A 321 6.93 14.91 -9.07
N LEU A 322 6.71 14.24 -10.19
CA LEU A 322 5.55 14.42 -11.09
C LEU A 322 4.80 13.09 -11.32
N SER A 323 5.06 12.10 -10.47
CA SER A 323 4.63 10.72 -10.67
C SER A 323 3.12 10.56 -10.55
N LEU A 324 2.56 9.45 -11.05
CA LEU A 324 1.12 9.14 -10.95
C LEU A 324 0.23 10.28 -11.51
N ASN A 325 0.48 10.67 -12.75
CA ASN A 325 -0.30 11.67 -13.48
C ASN A 325 -0.59 11.15 -14.91
N LYS A 326 -1.07 12.03 -15.80
CA LYS A 326 -1.31 11.75 -17.22
C LYS A 326 -0.40 12.58 -18.11
N LEU A 327 0.80 12.94 -17.62
CA LEU A 327 1.79 13.72 -18.38
C LEU A 327 2.26 12.94 -19.60
N SER A 328 2.62 13.67 -20.66
CA SER A 328 2.99 13.12 -21.96
C SER A 328 4.10 13.95 -22.61
N GLY A 329 4.56 13.55 -23.79
CA GLY A 329 5.68 14.22 -24.47
C GLY A 329 7.04 13.76 -23.95
N GLU A 330 8.08 14.52 -24.23
CA GLU A 330 9.46 14.17 -23.89
C GLU A 330 9.88 14.80 -22.56
N ILE A 331 10.90 14.21 -21.92
CA ILE A 331 11.57 14.83 -20.76
C ILE A 331 12.53 15.90 -21.31
N PRO A 332 12.37 17.19 -20.95
CA PRO A 332 13.22 18.27 -21.46
C PRO A 332 14.71 18.03 -21.23
N GLU A 333 15.54 18.30 -22.25
CA GLU A 333 17.00 18.16 -22.17
C GLU A 333 17.60 19.04 -21.05
N SER A 334 17.00 20.21 -20.83
CA SER A 334 17.41 21.18 -19.82
C SER A 334 17.35 20.62 -18.38
N LEU A 335 16.52 19.61 -18.11
CA LEU A 335 16.46 18.95 -16.79
C LEU A 335 17.71 18.12 -16.49
N GLY A 336 18.32 17.52 -17.52
CA GLY A 336 19.57 16.77 -17.37
C GLY A 336 20.78 17.66 -17.01
N LEU A 337 20.64 18.98 -17.19
CA LEU A 337 21.68 19.97 -16.90
C LEU A 337 21.54 20.61 -15.52
N LEU A 338 20.54 20.24 -14.73
CA LEU A 338 20.33 20.84 -13.40
C LEU A 338 21.43 20.39 -12.42
N PRO A 339 22.16 21.34 -11.80
CA PRO A 339 23.33 21.01 -11.00
C PRO A 339 23.00 20.47 -9.60
N SER A 340 21.84 20.84 -9.06
CA SER A 340 21.44 20.49 -7.70
C SER A 340 20.46 19.31 -7.62
N LEU A 341 20.06 18.72 -8.75
CA LEU A 341 19.03 17.69 -8.78
C LEU A 341 19.55 16.39 -8.12
N ILE A 342 18.79 15.92 -7.13
CA ILE A 342 19.08 14.70 -6.36
C ILE A 342 18.00 13.65 -6.60
N ASP A 343 16.73 14.06 -6.57
CA ASP A 343 15.60 13.15 -6.69
C ASP A 343 14.74 13.52 -7.90
N PHE A 344 14.67 12.62 -8.86
CA PHE A 344 13.88 12.77 -10.07
C PHE A 344 12.90 11.62 -10.20
N ARG A 345 11.60 11.92 -10.05
CA ARG A 345 10.53 10.92 -10.07
C ARG A 345 9.41 11.32 -11.01
N VAL A 346 9.19 10.53 -12.05
CA VAL A 346 8.14 10.78 -13.07
C VAL A 346 7.37 9.50 -13.44
N PHE A 347 7.41 8.50 -12.56
CA PHE A 347 6.86 7.18 -12.83
C PHE A 347 5.33 7.17 -12.93
N PHE A 348 4.75 6.17 -13.60
CA PHE A 348 3.30 6.09 -13.90
C PHE A 348 2.78 7.37 -14.58
N ASN A 349 3.30 7.64 -15.79
CA ASN A 349 2.82 8.68 -16.70
C ASN A 349 2.76 8.11 -18.13
N ASN A 350 2.54 8.97 -19.13
CA ASN A 350 2.58 8.64 -20.55
C ASN A 350 3.75 9.36 -21.27
N LEU A 351 4.88 9.56 -20.58
CA LEU A 351 6.08 10.20 -21.13
C LEU A 351 6.71 9.32 -22.20
N SER A 352 7.38 9.93 -23.16
CA SER A 352 7.91 9.31 -24.38
C SER A 352 9.25 9.95 -24.79
N GLY A 353 9.81 9.55 -25.93
CA GLY A 353 11.11 10.05 -26.39
C GLY A 353 12.30 9.39 -25.71
N THR A 354 13.47 10.01 -25.78
CA THR A 354 14.71 9.53 -25.16
C THR A 354 15.04 10.27 -23.88
N LEU A 355 15.82 9.65 -23.00
CA LEU A 355 16.33 10.31 -21.80
C LEU A 355 17.43 11.34 -22.17
N PRO A 356 17.41 12.55 -21.57
CA PRO A 356 18.52 13.50 -21.62
C PRO A 356 19.86 12.84 -21.25
N PRO A 357 20.91 12.96 -22.09
CA PRO A 357 22.15 12.21 -21.92
C PRO A 357 23.02 12.69 -20.75
N ASP A 358 22.85 13.93 -20.30
CA ASP A 358 23.66 14.52 -19.22
C ASP A 358 23.10 14.29 -17.81
N PHE A 359 22.00 13.54 -17.66
CA PHE A 359 21.51 13.14 -16.33
C PHE A 359 22.60 12.44 -15.52
N GLY A 360 22.78 12.90 -14.27
CA GLY A 360 23.80 12.43 -13.34
C GLY A 360 25.20 12.98 -13.59
N ARG A 361 25.48 13.52 -14.78
CA ARG A 361 26.76 14.19 -15.09
C ARG A 361 26.87 15.53 -14.38
N SER A 362 25.79 16.31 -14.44
CA SER A 362 25.72 17.65 -13.84
C SER A 362 25.17 17.61 -12.42
N SER A 363 24.49 16.53 -12.03
CA SER A 363 23.68 16.43 -10.81
C SER A 363 24.13 15.27 -9.93
N ASN A 364 24.14 15.48 -8.62
CA ASN A 364 24.40 14.43 -7.64
C ASN A 364 23.14 13.58 -7.39
N LEU A 365 22.73 12.78 -8.38
CA LEU A 365 21.50 11.99 -8.32
C LEU A 365 21.58 10.93 -7.21
N GLY A 366 20.60 10.96 -6.31
CA GLY A 366 20.35 9.92 -5.31
C GLY A 366 19.24 8.96 -5.72
N SER A 367 18.21 9.43 -6.42
CA SER A 367 17.07 8.61 -6.84
C SER A 367 16.59 9.03 -8.23
N PHE A 368 16.50 8.04 -9.12
CA PHE A 368 16.10 8.22 -10.51
C PHE A 368 14.99 7.21 -10.86
N ASP A 369 13.73 7.67 -10.79
CA ASP A 369 12.54 6.83 -10.98
C ASP A 369 11.69 7.30 -12.17
N ILE A 370 11.73 6.51 -13.24
CA ILE A 370 11.07 6.79 -14.51
C ILE A 370 10.14 5.65 -14.95
N ALA A 371 9.83 4.72 -14.04
CA ALA A 371 9.13 3.49 -14.35
C ALA A 371 7.72 3.70 -14.92
N SER A 372 7.19 2.72 -15.65
CA SER A 372 5.82 2.74 -16.19
C SER A 372 5.53 3.97 -17.05
N ASN A 373 6.27 4.11 -18.15
CA ASN A 373 6.14 5.16 -19.16
C ASN A 373 6.34 4.56 -20.57
N ASN A 374 6.36 5.39 -21.61
CA ASN A 374 6.68 5.03 -22.99
C ASN A 374 8.09 5.52 -23.42
N LEU A 375 9.04 5.61 -22.49
CA LEU A 375 10.40 6.10 -22.76
C LEU A 375 11.20 5.10 -23.60
N SER A 376 12.13 5.60 -24.41
CA SER A 376 12.91 4.82 -25.37
C SER A 376 14.38 5.27 -25.40
N GLY A 377 15.21 4.67 -26.25
CA GLY A 377 16.64 4.98 -26.30
C GLY A 377 17.44 4.30 -25.20
N LYS A 378 18.63 4.83 -24.88
CA LYS A 378 19.56 4.26 -23.90
C LYS A 378 19.41 4.93 -22.52
N LEU A 379 19.89 4.28 -21.47
CA LEU A 379 20.14 4.96 -20.19
C LEU A 379 21.31 5.95 -20.34
N PRO A 380 21.26 7.12 -19.69
CA PRO A 380 22.36 8.08 -19.66
C PRO A 380 23.64 7.47 -19.08
N GLU A 381 24.78 7.79 -19.68
CA GLU A 381 26.07 7.17 -19.33
C GLU A 381 26.57 7.56 -17.93
N ASN A 382 26.13 8.69 -17.39
CA ASN A 382 26.69 9.29 -16.18
C ASN A 382 25.72 9.32 -14.99
N LEU A 383 24.69 8.47 -14.98
CA LEU A 383 23.66 8.44 -13.93
C LEU A 383 24.22 8.38 -12.50
N CYS A 384 25.35 7.68 -12.30
CA CYS A 384 26.01 7.53 -11.01
C CYS A 384 27.42 8.16 -10.99
N TYR A 385 27.63 9.25 -11.73
CA TYR A 385 28.94 9.90 -11.84
C TYR A 385 29.55 10.31 -10.49
N TYR A 386 28.71 10.79 -9.56
CA TYR A 386 29.12 11.18 -8.21
C TYR A 386 29.14 10.03 -7.19
N GLY A 387 28.71 8.82 -7.58
CA GLY A 387 28.74 7.65 -6.69
C GLY A 387 27.70 7.66 -5.56
N GLU A 388 26.65 8.47 -5.67
CA GLU A 388 25.59 8.62 -4.64
C GLU A 388 24.23 8.04 -5.07
N LEU A 389 24.11 7.48 -6.28
CA LEU A 389 22.83 6.95 -6.78
C LEU A 389 22.43 5.73 -5.97
N LEU A 390 21.33 5.83 -5.22
CA LEU A 390 20.78 4.77 -4.38
C LEU A 390 19.74 3.94 -5.13
N LYS A 391 18.94 4.57 -6.00
CA LYS A 391 17.80 3.92 -6.67
C LYS A 391 17.78 4.25 -8.16
N LEU A 392 17.77 3.19 -8.98
CA LEU A 392 17.54 3.27 -10.41
C LEU A 392 16.33 2.39 -10.78
N THR A 393 15.18 3.03 -10.98
CA THR A 393 13.91 2.40 -11.32
C THR A 393 13.45 2.85 -12.70
N ALA A 394 13.43 1.93 -13.66
CA ALA A 394 13.07 2.21 -15.04
C ALA A 394 12.23 1.10 -15.70
N TYR A 395 11.62 0.23 -14.89
CA TYR A 395 10.82 -0.89 -15.39
C TYR A 395 9.59 -0.41 -16.20
N ASP A 396 9.00 -1.32 -16.98
CA ASP A 396 7.82 -1.07 -17.82
C ASP A 396 7.99 0.16 -18.73
N ASN A 397 9.00 0.10 -19.60
CA ASN A 397 9.29 1.12 -20.60
C ASN A 397 9.73 0.47 -21.93
N ASN A 398 10.18 1.28 -22.88
CA ASN A 398 10.72 0.85 -24.16
C ASN A 398 12.23 1.16 -24.30
N LEU A 399 12.95 1.26 -23.17
CA LEU A 399 14.40 1.52 -23.13
C LEU A 399 15.19 0.36 -23.72
N SER A 400 16.36 0.64 -24.28
CA SER A 400 17.10 -0.26 -25.15
C SER A 400 18.61 0.02 -25.10
N GLY A 401 19.39 -0.84 -25.76
CA GLY A 401 20.85 -0.75 -25.73
C GLY A 401 21.44 -1.39 -24.49
N GLU A 402 22.75 -1.23 -24.31
CA GLU A 402 23.49 -1.82 -23.19
C GLU A 402 23.40 -0.94 -21.94
N LEU A 403 23.60 -1.54 -20.75
CA LEU A 403 23.76 -0.76 -19.53
C LEU A 403 25.12 -0.04 -19.57
N PRO A 404 25.18 1.24 -19.17
CA PRO A 404 26.45 1.95 -19.04
C PRO A 404 27.43 1.23 -18.12
N GLU A 405 28.69 1.08 -18.54
CA GLU A 405 29.76 0.47 -17.73
C GLU A 405 30.01 1.22 -16.42
N SER A 406 29.75 2.54 -16.41
CA SER A 406 29.82 3.39 -15.22
C SER A 406 28.92 2.92 -14.08
N LEU A 407 27.77 2.28 -14.38
CA LEU A 407 26.90 1.70 -13.35
C LEU A 407 27.58 0.55 -12.60
N GLY A 408 28.54 -0.15 -13.22
CA GLY A 408 29.37 -1.14 -12.56
C GLY A 408 30.21 -0.56 -11.41
N ASN A 409 30.54 0.72 -11.47
CA ASN A 409 31.31 1.42 -10.42
C ASN A 409 30.40 2.07 -9.36
N CYS A 410 29.08 1.94 -9.48
CA CYS A 410 28.11 2.57 -8.58
C CYS A 410 27.93 1.75 -7.29
N SER A 411 28.81 1.98 -6.30
CA SER A 411 28.80 1.24 -5.03
C SER A 411 27.65 1.62 -4.09
N SER A 412 27.00 2.77 -4.31
CA SER A 412 25.88 3.27 -3.51
C SER A 412 24.54 2.58 -3.83
N LEU A 413 24.43 1.94 -5.00
CA LEU A 413 23.15 1.47 -5.52
C LEU A 413 22.54 0.38 -4.64
N LEU A 414 21.31 0.61 -4.17
CA LEU A 414 20.51 -0.30 -3.34
C LEU A 414 19.47 -1.06 -4.18
N ASP A 415 18.84 -0.35 -5.13
CA ASP A 415 17.77 -0.84 -5.98
C ASP A 415 18.10 -0.66 -7.47
N LEU A 416 18.17 -1.77 -8.20
CA LEU A 416 18.24 -1.79 -9.66
C LEU A 416 17.02 -2.54 -10.22
N LYS A 417 16.05 -1.80 -10.78
CA LYS A 417 14.80 -2.37 -11.31
C LYS A 417 14.56 -1.88 -12.74
N LEU A 418 14.87 -2.74 -13.69
CA LEU A 418 14.88 -2.46 -15.13
C LEU A 418 13.98 -3.40 -15.93
N ASP A 419 13.09 -4.13 -15.25
CA ASP A 419 12.27 -5.17 -15.85
C ASP A 419 11.39 -4.65 -16.99
N ASN A 420 10.98 -5.52 -17.90
CA ASN A 420 10.05 -5.21 -18.99
C ASN A 420 10.52 -4.04 -19.86
N ASN A 421 11.72 -4.18 -20.44
CA ASN A 421 12.32 -3.23 -21.37
C ASN A 421 12.89 -3.98 -22.59
N ARG A 422 13.79 -3.33 -23.33
CA ARG A 422 14.51 -3.89 -24.48
C ARG A 422 16.03 -3.78 -24.31
N PHE A 423 16.53 -3.71 -23.08
CA PHE A 423 17.97 -3.67 -22.82
C PHE A 423 18.66 -4.93 -23.35
N SER A 424 19.90 -4.80 -23.78
CA SER A 424 20.70 -5.85 -24.41
C SER A 424 22.15 -5.83 -23.93
N GLY A 425 23.01 -6.68 -24.50
CA GLY A 425 24.42 -6.74 -24.11
C GLY A 425 24.63 -7.47 -22.78
N ALA A 426 25.86 -7.42 -22.28
CA ALA A 426 26.20 -8.00 -20.98
C ALA A 426 25.88 -7.02 -19.84
N ILE A 427 25.62 -7.55 -18.64
CA ILE A 427 25.55 -6.74 -17.43
C ILE A 427 26.97 -6.34 -17.02
N PRO A 428 27.26 -5.05 -16.77
CA PRO A 428 28.54 -4.57 -16.26
C PRO A 428 28.98 -5.35 -15.02
N SER A 429 30.21 -5.85 -15.02
CA SER A 429 30.64 -6.86 -14.04
C SER A 429 30.60 -6.36 -12.60
N GLY A 430 30.79 -5.05 -12.38
CA GLY A 430 30.75 -4.46 -11.04
C GLY A 430 29.37 -4.49 -10.39
N LEU A 431 28.28 -4.53 -11.16
CA LEU A 431 26.92 -4.62 -10.62
C LEU A 431 26.66 -5.95 -9.90
N TRP A 432 27.28 -7.05 -10.36
CA TRP A 432 27.18 -8.35 -9.71
C TRP A 432 27.74 -8.33 -8.29
N THR A 433 28.81 -7.58 -8.07
CA THR A 433 29.58 -7.55 -6.82
C THR A 433 29.33 -6.29 -5.99
N SER A 434 28.37 -5.44 -6.37
CA SER A 434 28.09 -4.20 -5.65
C SER A 434 27.58 -4.49 -4.23
N PHE A 435 28.35 -4.07 -3.23
CA PHE A 435 28.11 -4.42 -1.83
C PHE A 435 26.76 -3.91 -1.30
N SER A 436 26.27 -2.78 -1.81
CA SER A 436 25.04 -2.17 -1.30
C SER A 436 23.78 -2.71 -1.96
N LEU A 437 23.90 -3.39 -3.10
CA LEU A 437 22.76 -3.76 -3.92
C LEU A 437 21.92 -4.86 -3.26
N MET A 438 20.63 -4.59 -3.06
CA MET A 438 19.68 -5.49 -2.40
C MET A 438 18.70 -6.14 -3.37
N ASN A 439 18.22 -5.37 -4.34
CA ASN A 439 17.25 -5.79 -5.35
C ASN A 439 17.88 -5.67 -6.73
N PHE A 440 18.01 -6.81 -7.42
CA PHE A 440 18.50 -6.89 -8.80
C PHE A 440 17.38 -7.51 -9.65
N MET A 441 16.64 -6.66 -10.35
CA MET A 441 15.48 -7.05 -11.15
C MET A 441 15.65 -6.50 -12.57
N VAL A 442 15.90 -7.40 -13.52
CA VAL A 442 16.18 -7.05 -14.93
C VAL A 442 15.44 -7.98 -15.91
N SER A 443 14.38 -8.62 -15.43
CA SER A 443 13.62 -9.61 -16.17
C SER A 443 12.94 -9.02 -17.40
N HIS A 444 12.56 -9.84 -18.37
CA HIS A 444 11.89 -9.41 -19.60
C HIS A 444 12.67 -8.35 -20.38
N ASN A 445 13.92 -8.69 -20.70
CA ASN A 445 14.83 -7.88 -21.52
C ASN A 445 15.50 -8.77 -22.57
N LYS A 446 16.63 -8.33 -23.14
CA LYS A 446 17.45 -9.07 -24.10
C LYS A 446 18.89 -9.20 -23.61
N PHE A 447 19.12 -9.15 -22.30
CA PHE A 447 20.46 -9.28 -21.72
C PHE A 447 21.10 -10.62 -22.09
N THR A 448 22.42 -10.59 -22.25
CA THR A 448 23.26 -11.72 -22.65
C THR A 448 24.41 -11.88 -21.67
N GLY A 449 25.23 -12.92 -21.86
CA GLY A 449 26.40 -13.19 -21.03
C GLY A 449 26.15 -14.35 -20.08
N VAL A 450 27.15 -14.60 -19.24
CA VAL A 450 27.17 -15.70 -18.27
C VAL A 450 26.95 -15.18 -16.85
N LEU A 451 26.46 -16.04 -15.96
CA LEU A 451 26.34 -15.73 -14.54
C LEU A 451 27.72 -15.54 -13.88
N PRO A 452 27.86 -14.64 -12.90
CA PRO A 452 29.13 -14.36 -12.24
C PRO A 452 29.50 -15.47 -11.23
N GLU A 453 30.80 -15.73 -11.04
CA GLU A 453 31.26 -16.64 -9.98
C GLU A 453 31.03 -16.08 -8.57
N ARG A 454 30.79 -14.77 -8.43
CA ARG A 454 30.49 -14.13 -7.14
C ARG A 454 29.36 -13.12 -7.31
N LEU A 455 28.45 -13.13 -6.35
CA LEU A 455 27.35 -12.17 -6.22
C LEU A 455 27.47 -11.46 -4.88
N SER A 456 27.04 -10.21 -4.82
CA SER A 456 26.94 -9.46 -3.57
C SER A 456 26.12 -10.22 -2.52
N SER A 457 26.61 -10.25 -1.28
CA SER A 457 25.94 -10.92 -0.15
C SER A 457 24.66 -10.22 0.29
N ASN A 458 24.43 -8.98 -0.16
CA ASN A 458 23.24 -8.21 0.17
C ASN A 458 22.10 -8.40 -0.83
N ILE A 459 22.37 -8.97 -2.01
CA ILE A 459 21.33 -9.26 -3.01
C ILE A 459 20.41 -10.34 -2.44
N SER A 460 19.19 -9.91 -2.12
CA SER A 460 18.14 -10.77 -1.57
C SER A 460 17.21 -11.29 -2.67
N ARG A 461 16.94 -10.45 -3.67
CA ARG A 461 16.05 -10.77 -4.78
C ARG A 461 16.80 -10.61 -6.09
N PHE A 462 17.00 -11.75 -6.76
CA PHE A 462 17.77 -11.85 -7.99
C PHE A 462 16.87 -12.39 -9.11
N GLU A 463 16.38 -11.50 -9.96
CA GLU A 463 15.42 -11.80 -11.02
C GLU A 463 15.96 -11.37 -12.39
N ILE A 464 16.21 -12.38 -13.23
CA ILE A 464 16.80 -12.22 -14.57
C ILE A 464 16.00 -12.99 -15.63
N SER A 465 14.76 -13.35 -15.33
CA SER A 465 13.95 -14.22 -16.20
C SER A 465 13.59 -13.55 -17.52
N TYR A 466 13.25 -14.34 -18.54
CA TYR A 466 12.93 -13.82 -19.89
C TYR A 466 14.06 -12.93 -20.45
N ASN A 467 15.26 -13.48 -20.55
CA ASN A 467 16.43 -12.84 -21.15
C ASN A 467 17.16 -13.83 -22.07
N ASN A 468 18.34 -13.46 -22.56
CA ASN A 468 19.20 -14.28 -23.40
C ASN A 468 20.51 -14.69 -22.68
N PHE A 469 20.49 -14.80 -21.34
CA PHE A 469 21.66 -15.29 -20.60
C PHE A 469 21.95 -16.74 -20.97
N PHE A 470 23.23 -17.11 -21.03
CA PHE A 470 23.67 -18.42 -21.48
C PHE A 470 24.82 -18.97 -20.64
N GLY A 471 25.23 -20.21 -20.92
CA GLY A 471 26.29 -20.90 -20.19
C GLY A 471 25.75 -21.62 -18.96
N ARG A 472 26.67 -22.12 -18.13
CA ARG A 472 26.32 -22.89 -16.94
C ARG A 472 26.01 -21.98 -15.75
N ILE A 473 25.22 -22.49 -14.81
CA ILE A 473 25.20 -21.96 -13.45
C ILE A 473 26.58 -22.30 -12.83
N PRO A 474 27.36 -21.31 -12.35
CA PRO A 474 28.75 -21.50 -11.91
C PRO A 474 28.85 -22.36 -10.64
N ALA A 475 30.04 -22.78 -10.21
CA ALA A 475 30.20 -23.42 -8.89
C ALA A 475 30.28 -22.36 -7.77
N GLY A 476 30.70 -21.14 -8.11
CA GLY A 476 30.77 -20.00 -7.20
C GLY A 476 29.43 -19.49 -6.66
N VAL A 477 28.29 -20.04 -7.10
CA VAL A 477 26.96 -19.73 -6.49
C VAL A 477 26.94 -19.98 -4.99
N SER A 478 27.78 -20.88 -4.47
CA SER A 478 28.00 -21.04 -3.03
C SER A 478 28.23 -19.72 -2.27
N SER A 479 28.75 -18.69 -2.94
CA SER A 479 28.98 -17.37 -2.35
C SER A 479 27.73 -16.48 -2.28
N TRP A 480 26.62 -16.85 -2.90
CA TRP A 480 25.41 -16.03 -3.05
C TRP A 480 24.51 -16.12 -1.81
N THR A 481 25.11 -15.99 -0.63
CA THR A 481 24.51 -16.31 0.67
C THR A 481 23.32 -15.43 1.06
N GLY A 482 23.18 -14.26 0.43
CA GLY A 482 22.06 -13.33 0.62
C GLY A 482 20.78 -13.73 -0.09
N VAL A 483 20.86 -14.55 -1.13
CA VAL A 483 19.76 -14.76 -2.08
C VAL A 483 18.61 -15.53 -1.44
N VAL A 484 17.44 -14.91 -1.47
CA VAL A 484 16.15 -15.46 -1.03
C VAL A 484 15.33 -15.93 -2.22
N VAL A 485 15.29 -15.13 -3.29
CA VAL A 485 14.59 -15.42 -4.54
C VAL A 485 15.60 -15.42 -5.67
N PHE A 486 15.70 -16.55 -6.38
CA PHE A 486 16.45 -16.67 -7.61
C PHE A 486 15.51 -17.09 -8.75
N ASP A 487 15.18 -16.13 -9.62
CA ASP A 487 14.40 -16.36 -10.84
C ASP A 487 15.27 -16.15 -12.08
N ALA A 488 15.57 -17.25 -12.77
CA ALA A 488 16.34 -17.31 -14.00
C ALA A 488 15.59 -18.05 -15.11
N SER A 489 14.26 -18.15 -15.01
CA SER A 489 13.42 -18.83 -15.99
C SER A 489 13.49 -18.21 -17.38
N LYS A 490 13.26 -19.00 -18.43
CA LYS A 490 13.26 -18.56 -19.84
C LYS A 490 14.54 -17.82 -20.24
N ASN A 491 15.66 -18.52 -20.11
CA ASN A 491 16.97 -18.13 -20.60
C ASN A 491 17.57 -19.30 -21.42
N PHE A 492 18.86 -19.22 -21.75
CA PHE A 492 19.61 -20.27 -22.43
C PHE A 492 20.64 -20.95 -21.51
N PHE A 493 20.34 -21.06 -20.21
CA PHE A 493 21.24 -21.72 -19.27
C PHE A 493 21.36 -23.21 -19.59
N ASN A 494 22.58 -23.74 -19.59
CA ASN A 494 22.89 -25.11 -19.92
C ASN A 494 23.78 -25.78 -18.87
N GLY A 495 24.19 -27.04 -19.12
CA GLY A 495 24.94 -27.82 -18.14
C GLY A 495 24.07 -28.29 -16.98
N SER A 496 24.71 -28.88 -15.96
CA SER A 496 24.03 -29.40 -14.79
C SER A 496 23.77 -28.33 -13.73
N ILE A 497 22.73 -28.55 -12.92
CA ILE A 497 22.51 -27.76 -11.70
C ILE A 497 23.65 -28.08 -10.71
N PRO A 498 24.48 -27.10 -10.29
CA PRO A 498 25.63 -27.34 -9.43
C PRO A 498 25.19 -27.71 -8.01
N GLN A 499 25.98 -28.57 -7.35
CA GLN A 499 25.71 -29.01 -5.98
C GLN A 499 25.79 -27.84 -4.99
N GLU A 500 26.63 -26.86 -5.30
CA GLU A 500 26.85 -25.63 -4.55
C GLU A 500 25.61 -24.73 -4.47
N LEU A 501 24.61 -24.91 -5.34
CA LEU A 501 23.34 -24.20 -5.23
C LEU A 501 22.50 -24.70 -4.04
N THR A 502 22.69 -25.95 -3.60
CA THR A 502 21.90 -26.53 -2.49
C THR A 502 22.27 -25.99 -1.12
N ILE A 503 23.41 -25.30 -1.00
CA ILE A 503 23.91 -24.77 0.28
C ILE A 503 23.49 -23.32 0.56
N LEU A 504 22.70 -22.70 -0.34
CA LEU A 504 22.22 -21.33 -0.13
C LEU A 504 21.28 -21.25 1.08
N PRO A 505 21.66 -20.51 2.15
CA PRO A 505 21.01 -20.64 3.45
C PRO A 505 19.65 -19.95 3.54
N LYS A 506 19.37 -18.99 2.66
CA LYS A 506 18.15 -18.17 2.67
C LYS A 506 17.22 -18.46 1.48
N LEU A 507 17.60 -19.33 0.56
CA LEU A 507 16.88 -19.56 -0.68
C LEU A 507 15.49 -20.17 -0.40
N THR A 508 14.44 -19.45 -0.76
CA THR A 508 13.04 -19.88 -0.62
C THR A 508 12.38 -20.16 -1.96
N THR A 509 12.82 -19.49 -3.03
CA THR A 509 12.25 -19.61 -4.36
C THR A 509 13.35 -19.79 -5.39
N LEU A 510 13.31 -20.91 -6.10
CA LEU A 510 14.22 -21.23 -7.20
C LEU A 510 13.41 -21.54 -8.46
N LEU A 511 13.51 -20.65 -9.46
CA LEU A 511 12.84 -20.79 -10.75
C LEU A 511 13.91 -20.85 -11.85
N LEU A 512 14.02 -22.00 -12.51
CA LEU A 512 14.95 -22.26 -13.62
C LEU A 512 14.21 -22.86 -14.83
N ASP A 513 12.88 -22.72 -14.89
CA ASP A 513 12.07 -23.34 -15.93
C ASP A 513 12.36 -22.74 -17.32
N GLN A 514 12.15 -23.54 -18.37
CA GLN A 514 12.35 -23.13 -19.77
C GLN A 514 13.80 -22.69 -20.05
N ASN A 515 14.75 -23.55 -19.67
CA ASN A 515 16.18 -23.41 -19.99
C ASN A 515 16.65 -24.66 -20.77
N GLN A 516 17.97 -24.86 -20.89
CA GLN A 516 18.62 -26.01 -21.54
C GLN A 516 19.43 -26.83 -20.53
N LEU A 517 18.99 -26.88 -19.27
CA LEU A 517 19.69 -27.58 -18.19
C LEU A 517 19.62 -29.09 -18.41
N ILE A 518 20.74 -29.78 -18.16
CA ILE A 518 20.91 -31.22 -18.39
C ILE A 518 21.34 -31.96 -17.11
N GLY A 519 21.29 -33.29 -17.15
CA GLY A 519 21.82 -34.13 -16.07
C GLY A 519 20.87 -34.24 -14.87
N PRO A 520 21.31 -34.89 -13.79
CA PRO A 520 20.47 -35.19 -12.64
C PRO A 520 20.28 -33.99 -11.70
N LEU A 521 19.27 -34.11 -10.83
CA LEU A 521 19.16 -33.25 -9.65
C LEU A 521 20.38 -33.45 -8.73
N PRO A 522 20.84 -32.42 -8.00
CA PRO A 522 21.98 -32.53 -7.09
C PRO A 522 21.78 -33.61 -6.00
N SER A 523 22.83 -34.34 -5.61
CA SER A 523 22.73 -35.39 -4.59
C SER A 523 22.42 -34.85 -3.20
N GLU A 524 22.91 -33.67 -2.83
CA GLU A 524 22.61 -33.01 -1.55
C GLU A 524 21.38 -32.08 -1.62
N ILE A 525 20.35 -32.45 -2.41
CA ILE A 525 19.11 -31.66 -2.59
C ILE A 525 18.41 -31.33 -1.27
N VAL A 526 18.56 -32.19 -0.26
CA VAL A 526 17.99 -32.02 1.10
C VAL A 526 18.56 -30.79 1.83
N SER A 527 19.69 -30.24 1.37
CA SER A 527 20.33 -29.07 1.99
C SER A 527 19.54 -27.78 1.82
N TRP A 528 18.57 -27.73 0.91
CA TRP A 528 17.64 -26.61 0.68
C TRP A 528 16.58 -26.47 1.79
N LYS A 529 17.00 -26.27 3.03
CA LYS A 529 16.13 -26.29 4.22
C LYS A 529 15.00 -25.26 4.22
N SER A 530 15.17 -24.15 3.49
CA SER A 530 14.23 -23.04 3.43
C SER A 530 13.42 -22.98 2.12
N LEU A 531 13.66 -23.91 1.19
CA LEU A 531 13.10 -23.85 -0.15
C LEU A 531 11.62 -24.21 -0.17
N VAL A 532 10.79 -23.28 -0.63
CA VAL A 532 9.34 -23.43 -0.72
C VAL A 532 8.86 -23.65 -2.15
N THR A 533 9.49 -22.99 -3.12
CA THR A 533 9.12 -23.08 -4.53
C THR A 533 10.30 -23.57 -5.34
N LEU A 534 10.13 -24.70 -6.02
CA LEU A 534 11.09 -25.24 -6.97
C LEU A 534 10.40 -25.49 -8.32
N ASN A 535 10.80 -24.73 -9.34
CA ASN A 535 10.33 -24.93 -10.71
C ASN A 535 11.52 -25.14 -11.65
N LEU A 536 11.64 -26.35 -12.17
CA LEU A 536 12.66 -26.78 -13.12
C LEU A 536 12.04 -27.29 -14.43
N SER A 537 10.75 -27.02 -14.66
CA SER A 537 10.02 -27.53 -15.81
C SER A 537 10.61 -27.08 -17.15
N ARG A 538 10.33 -27.83 -18.23
CA ARG A 538 10.77 -27.49 -19.59
C ARG A 538 12.29 -27.33 -19.70
N ASN A 539 13.01 -28.35 -19.27
CA ASN A 539 14.47 -28.47 -19.40
C ASN A 539 14.81 -29.84 -20.03
N GLN A 540 16.08 -30.24 -19.99
CA GLN A 540 16.59 -31.55 -20.44
C GLN A 540 17.16 -32.34 -19.24
N LEU A 541 16.60 -32.12 -18.05
CA LEU A 541 17.07 -32.79 -16.83
C LEU A 541 16.71 -34.27 -16.87
N SER A 542 17.63 -35.13 -16.44
CA SER A 542 17.52 -36.58 -16.58
C SER A 542 17.88 -37.30 -15.27
N GLY A 543 17.96 -38.63 -15.29
CA GLY A 543 18.21 -39.42 -14.07
C GLY A 543 16.95 -39.63 -13.23
N GLN A 544 17.14 -40.07 -11.98
CA GLN A 544 16.04 -40.36 -11.06
C GLN A 544 15.75 -39.14 -10.18
N ILE A 545 14.47 -38.96 -9.82
CA ILE A 545 14.07 -37.98 -8.81
C ILE A 545 14.49 -38.54 -7.43
N PRO A 546 15.39 -37.90 -6.66
CA PRO A 546 15.87 -38.46 -5.40
C PRO A 546 14.80 -38.47 -4.32
N ASP A 547 14.67 -39.57 -3.56
CA ASP A 547 13.77 -39.66 -2.40
C ASP A 547 14.01 -38.55 -1.34
N ALA A 548 15.23 -38.02 -1.29
CA ALA A 548 15.63 -36.93 -0.43
C ALA A 548 14.82 -35.64 -0.66
N ILE A 549 14.24 -35.43 -1.85
CA ILE A 549 13.40 -34.26 -2.14
C ILE A 549 12.14 -34.22 -1.24
N GLY A 550 11.62 -35.38 -0.84
CA GLY A 550 10.49 -35.50 0.08
C GLY A 550 10.82 -35.08 1.52
N GLN A 551 12.10 -34.90 1.84
CA GLN A 551 12.57 -34.46 3.15
C GLN A 551 12.63 -32.92 3.27
N LEU A 552 12.37 -32.17 2.19
CA LEU A 552 12.29 -30.71 2.20
C LEU A 552 10.99 -30.26 2.88
N HIS A 553 11.07 -29.96 4.18
CA HIS A 553 9.90 -29.79 5.05
C HIS A 553 9.00 -28.60 4.73
N VAL A 554 9.53 -27.57 4.08
CA VAL A 554 8.79 -26.34 3.73
C VAL A 554 8.47 -26.24 2.24
N LEU A 555 8.82 -27.26 1.44
CA LEU A 555 8.56 -27.28 0.00
C LEU A 555 7.04 -27.39 -0.24
N ASN A 556 6.51 -26.49 -1.06
CA ASN A 556 5.09 -26.35 -1.32
C ASN A 556 4.74 -26.54 -2.81
N LEU A 557 5.57 -25.98 -3.69
CA LEU A 557 5.44 -26.07 -5.14
C LEU A 557 6.66 -26.79 -5.71
N LEU A 558 6.41 -27.89 -6.40
CA LEU A 558 7.39 -28.64 -7.16
C LEU A 558 6.89 -28.87 -8.59
N ASP A 559 7.54 -28.23 -9.55
CA ASP A 559 7.29 -28.47 -10.97
C ASP A 559 8.57 -28.96 -11.66
N LEU A 560 8.55 -30.22 -12.06
CA LEU A 560 9.60 -30.91 -12.81
C LEU A 560 9.10 -31.37 -14.19
N SER A 561 7.94 -30.86 -14.63
CA SER A 561 7.30 -31.32 -15.87
C SER A 561 8.11 -30.99 -17.12
N GLU A 562 7.86 -31.71 -18.22
CA GLU A 562 8.52 -31.50 -19.52
C GLU A 562 10.06 -31.61 -19.37
N ASN A 563 10.53 -32.76 -18.89
CA ASN A 563 11.95 -33.12 -18.71
C ASN A 563 12.18 -34.59 -19.14
N GLU A 564 13.37 -35.13 -18.86
CA GLU A 564 13.77 -36.51 -19.17
C GLU A 564 13.94 -37.37 -17.89
N PHE A 565 13.23 -37.04 -16.80
CA PHE A 565 13.32 -37.82 -15.56
C PHE A 565 12.79 -39.24 -15.76
N SER A 566 13.46 -40.20 -15.12
CA SER A 566 13.20 -41.63 -15.24
C SER A 566 13.17 -42.31 -13.87
N GLY A 567 12.85 -43.59 -13.82
CA GLY A 567 12.69 -44.33 -12.57
C GLY A 567 11.31 -44.16 -11.96
N GLN A 568 11.19 -44.43 -10.66
CA GLN A 568 9.90 -44.39 -9.95
C GLN A 568 9.65 -43.01 -9.36
N VAL A 569 8.36 -42.68 -9.14
CA VAL A 569 7.97 -41.50 -8.37
C VAL A 569 8.31 -41.74 -6.89
N PRO A 570 9.09 -40.86 -6.24
CA PRO A 570 9.39 -40.98 -4.81
C PRO A 570 8.15 -41.16 -3.93
N SER A 571 8.20 -42.11 -3.01
CA SER A 571 7.09 -42.45 -2.10
C SER A 571 7.08 -41.64 -0.79
N ARG A 572 8.02 -40.68 -0.65
CA ARG A 572 8.23 -39.88 0.58
C ARG A 572 7.86 -38.42 0.41
N PHE A 573 7.20 -38.04 -0.68
CA PHE A 573 6.73 -36.68 -0.84
C PHE A 573 5.69 -36.39 0.25
N ARG A 574 5.94 -35.41 1.12
CA ARG A 574 4.83 -34.83 1.90
C ARG A 574 3.86 -34.19 0.90
N ARG A 575 2.55 -34.23 1.18
CA ARG A 575 1.54 -33.64 0.27
C ARG A 575 1.97 -32.21 -0.11
N LEU A 576 2.12 -31.95 -1.40
CA LEU A 576 2.51 -30.66 -2.02
C LEU A 576 1.26 -29.98 -2.61
N THR A 577 1.14 -28.65 -2.64
CA THR A 577 -0.07 -27.97 -3.19
C THR A 577 -0.10 -28.14 -4.69
N ASN A 578 1.09 -28.03 -5.26
CA ASN A 578 1.33 -27.96 -6.67
C ASN A 578 2.49 -28.89 -6.97
N LEU A 579 2.15 -30.15 -7.29
CA LEU A 579 3.08 -31.11 -7.85
C LEU A 579 2.80 -31.21 -9.35
N ASN A 580 3.84 -31.12 -10.17
CA ASN A 580 3.72 -31.41 -11.60
C ASN A 580 4.97 -32.16 -12.08
N LEU A 581 4.78 -33.43 -12.44
CA LEU A 581 5.79 -34.34 -12.99
C LEU A 581 5.42 -34.83 -14.39
N SER A 582 4.45 -34.16 -15.05
CA SER A 582 3.94 -34.56 -16.35
C SER A 582 5.01 -34.46 -17.45
N SER A 583 4.80 -35.15 -18.57
CA SER A 583 5.73 -35.13 -19.72
C SER A 583 7.17 -35.48 -19.31
N ASN A 584 7.35 -36.67 -18.73
CA ASN A 584 8.65 -37.25 -18.36
C ASN A 584 8.69 -38.74 -18.77
N ASN A 585 9.77 -39.45 -18.42
CA ASN A 585 9.93 -40.88 -18.67
C ASN A 585 9.80 -41.71 -17.38
N LEU A 586 8.91 -41.30 -16.47
CA LEU A 586 8.69 -41.98 -15.19
C LEU A 586 7.97 -43.33 -15.39
N THR A 587 8.27 -44.26 -14.49
CA THR A 587 7.83 -45.66 -14.58
C THR A 587 7.33 -46.18 -13.24
N GLY A 588 6.53 -47.25 -13.28
CA GLY A 588 6.04 -47.92 -12.08
C GLY A 588 4.75 -47.30 -11.55
N LYS A 589 4.42 -47.66 -10.31
CA LYS A 589 3.16 -47.27 -9.69
C LYS A 589 3.25 -45.87 -9.09
N VAL A 590 2.24 -45.03 -9.35
CA VAL A 590 2.09 -43.75 -8.65
C VAL A 590 1.79 -44.01 -7.17
N PRO A 591 2.50 -43.39 -6.22
CA PRO A 591 2.22 -43.54 -4.79
C PRO A 591 0.76 -43.22 -4.47
N SER A 592 0.12 -44.04 -3.65
CA SER A 592 -1.33 -43.95 -3.36
C SER A 592 -1.75 -42.59 -2.78
N GLU A 593 -0.84 -41.88 -2.13
CA GLU A 593 -1.03 -40.51 -1.62
C GLU A 593 -1.31 -39.45 -2.70
N PHE A 594 -0.90 -39.72 -3.95
CA PHE A 594 -1.14 -38.86 -5.11
C PHE A 594 -2.29 -39.33 -6.01
N GLU A 595 -2.90 -40.47 -5.72
CA GLU A 595 -4.00 -41.05 -6.49
C GLU A 595 -5.36 -40.35 -6.23
N ASN A 596 -5.46 -39.07 -6.56
CA ASN A 596 -6.70 -38.30 -6.48
C ASN A 596 -6.79 -37.23 -7.60
N SER A 597 -8.00 -36.72 -7.84
CA SER A 597 -8.28 -35.80 -8.94
C SER A 597 -7.53 -34.47 -8.85
N ALA A 598 -7.01 -34.07 -7.68
CA ALA A 598 -6.22 -32.84 -7.54
C ALA A 598 -4.88 -32.93 -8.28
N TYR A 599 -4.33 -34.13 -8.46
CA TYR A 599 -3.08 -34.42 -9.17
C TYR A 599 -3.29 -35.09 -10.54
N ALA A 600 -4.52 -35.08 -11.06
CA ALA A 600 -4.85 -35.75 -12.32
C ALA A 600 -3.99 -35.27 -13.51
N SER A 601 -3.59 -34.00 -13.52
CA SER A 601 -2.69 -33.44 -14.52
C SER A 601 -1.20 -33.66 -14.22
N SER A 602 -0.85 -33.98 -12.97
CA SER A 602 0.53 -33.99 -12.48
C SER A 602 1.37 -35.14 -13.01
N PHE A 603 0.77 -36.19 -13.55
CA PHE A 603 1.45 -37.40 -14.02
C PHE A 603 1.16 -37.73 -15.48
N LEU A 604 0.47 -36.85 -16.20
CA LEU A 604 0.15 -37.05 -17.62
C LEU A 604 1.42 -37.18 -18.47
N ASP A 605 1.29 -37.81 -19.63
CA ASP A 605 2.38 -38.00 -20.60
C ASP A 605 3.63 -38.68 -20.02
N ASN A 606 3.41 -39.64 -19.11
CA ASN A 606 4.43 -40.58 -18.62
C ASN A 606 3.97 -42.02 -18.96
N PRO A 607 4.39 -42.61 -20.08
CA PRO A 607 3.83 -43.86 -20.58
C PRO A 607 4.12 -45.08 -19.69
N GLY A 608 5.14 -45.00 -18.83
CA GLY A 608 5.51 -46.07 -17.90
C GLY A 608 4.78 -46.04 -16.56
N LEU A 609 3.94 -45.03 -16.29
CA LEU A 609 3.22 -44.91 -15.03
C LEU A 609 1.86 -45.63 -15.05
N CYS A 610 1.52 -46.25 -13.93
CA CYS A 610 0.22 -46.87 -13.69
C CYS A 610 -0.36 -46.41 -12.34
N ALA A 611 -1.69 -46.50 -12.19
CA ALA A 611 -2.41 -46.19 -10.95
C ALA A 611 -3.43 -47.30 -10.64
N ASP A 612 -3.78 -47.48 -9.37
CA ASP A 612 -4.84 -48.43 -8.98
C ASP A 612 -6.24 -47.84 -9.21
N THR A 613 -6.34 -46.51 -9.13
CA THR A 613 -7.59 -45.77 -9.27
C THR A 613 -7.73 -45.10 -10.64
N GLN A 614 -8.97 -44.93 -11.11
CA GLN A 614 -9.26 -44.16 -12.32
C GLN A 614 -9.06 -42.64 -12.14
N ALA A 615 -8.73 -42.16 -10.94
CA ALA A 615 -8.67 -40.74 -10.61
C ALA A 615 -7.57 -39.97 -11.37
N LEU A 616 -6.53 -40.67 -11.83
CA LEU A 616 -5.39 -40.09 -12.54
C LEU A 616 -5.44 -40.30 -14.07
N ASN A 617 -6.48 -40.95 -14.61
CA ASN A 617 -6.59 -41.32 -16.03
C ASN A 617 -5.35 -42.10 -16.57
N LEU A 618 -4.64 -42.84 -15.72
CA LEU A 618 -3.52 -43.71 -16.09
C LEU A 618 -3.98 -45.17 -16.29
N THR A 619 -3.14 -45.99 -16.92
CA THR A 619 -3.41 -47.42 -17.09
C THR A 619 -3.47 -48.15 -15.73
N PRO A 620 -4.40 -49.10 -15.51
CA PRO A 620 -4.47 -49.85 -14.26
C PRO A 620 -3.26 -50.76 -14.05
N CYS A 621 -2.64 -50.71 -12.86
CA CYS A 621 -1.47 -51.54 -12.53
C CYS A 621 -1.75 -53.06 -12.51
N ASN A 622 -3.02 -53.48 -12.50
CA ASN A 622 -3.45 -54.89 -12.43
C ASN A 622 -3.67 -55.58 -13.79
N SER A 623 -3.13 -55.03 -14.88
CA SER A 623 -3.06 -55.79 -16.14
C SER A 623 -1.87 -56.74 -16.11
N SER A 624 -2.07 -57.91 -15.50
CA SER A 624 -1.18 -59.05 -15.70
C SER A 624 -1.06 -59.32 -17.19
N THR A 625 0.14 -59.13 -17.73
CA THR A 625 0.54 -59.72 -19.00
C THR A 625 0.26 -61.23 -18.99
N PRO A 626 -0.44 -61.79 -20.00
CA PRO A 626 -0.28 -63.19 -20.33
C PRO A 626 0.94 -63.34 -21.23
N GLU A 627 1.96 -64.05 -20.75
CA GLU A 627 2.95 -64.68 -21.62
C GLU A 627 2.33 -65.83 -22.42
N SER A 628 2.65 -65.89 -23.71
CA SER A 628 2.88 -67.08 -24.57
C SER A 628 2.77 -66.63 -26.03
N SER A 629 3.41 -67.21 -27.03
CA SER A 629 4.64 -67.98 -27.23
C SER A 629 4.79 -68.08 -28.77
N SER A 630 6.03 -68.04 -29.25
CA SER A 630 6.54 -68.51 -30.55
C SER A 630 5.57 -68.79 -31.74
N LYS A 631 5.81 -68.13 -32.88
CA LYS A 631 6.42 -68.80 -34.06
C LYS A 631 6.65 -67.88 -35.27
N ASP A 632 7.80 -68.14 -35.85
CA ASP A 632 8.18 -68.10 -37.25
C ASP A 632 8.63 -66.82 -37.98
N SER A 633 9.78 -67.05 -38.60
CA SER A 633 10.62 -66.19 -39.41
C SER A 633 10.13 -66.04 -40.84
N SER A 634 10.65 -64.97 -41.45
CA SER A 634 10.86 -64.73 -42.88
C SER A 634 9.73 -64.04 -43.64
N ARG A 635 9.96 -62.75 -43.96
CA ARG A 635 10.36 -62.30 -45.31
C ARG A 635 10.46 -60.78 -45.35
N SER A 636 11.66 -60.29 -45.05
CA SER A 636 12.14 -58.96 -45.43
C SER A 636 12.42 -58.94 -46.94
N LEU A 637 11.60 -58.21 -47.69
CA LEU A 637 11.92 -57.63 -49.02
C LEU A 637 10.77 -56.77 -49.59
N ALA A 638 9.56 -56.80 -49.01
CA ALA A 638 8.41 -56.01 -49.48
C ALA A 638 8.31 -54.59 -48.89
N LEU A 639 8.99 -54.30 -47.78
CA LEU A 639 8.87 -53.02 -47.04
C LEU A 639 9.64 -51.84 -47.68
N ILE A 640 10.67 -52.11 -48.49
CA ILE A 640 11.51 -51.05 -49.07
C ILE A 640 10.82 -50.40 -50.29
N ILE A 641 10.05 -51.17 -51.05
CA ILE A 641 9.33 -50.67 -52.23
C ILE A 641 8.05 -49.90 -51.82
N SER A 642 7.40 -50.30 -50.72
CA SER A 642 6.22 -49.59 -50.21
C SER A 642 6.58 -48.23 -49.59
N LEU A 643 7.74 -48.10 -48.94
CA LEU A 643 8.21 -46.85 -48.33
C LEU A 643 8.50 -45.75 -49.36
N VAL A 644 9.02 -46.10 -50.54
CA VAL A 644 9.33 -45.11 -51.61
C VAL A 644 8.06 -44.63 -52.30
N VAL A 645 7.08 -45.52 -52.52
CA VAL A 645 5.78 -45.16 -53.10
C VAL A 645 4.94 -44.34 -52.12
N VAL A 646 4.98 -44.67 -50.83
CA VAL A 646 4.32 -43.90 -49.78
C VAL A 646 4.99 -42.53 -49.60
N ALA A 647 6.31 -42.42 -49.67
CA ALA A 647 7.00 -41.13 -49.62
C ALA A 647 6.68 -40.23 -50.83
N PHE A 648 6.61 -40.79 -52.04
CA PHE A 648 6.24 -40.04 -53.24
C PHE A 648 4.76 -39.59 -53.20
N LEU A 649 3.86 -40.46 -52.75
CA LEU A 649 2.44 -40.13 -52.56
C LEU A 649 2.23 -39.12 -51.42
N LEU A 650 3.04 -39.17 -50.36
CA LEU A 650 3.02 -38.18 -49.28
C LEU A 650 3.55 -36.82 -49.76
N ILE A 651 4.59 -36.77 -50.61
CA ILE A 651 5.11 -35.51 -51.16
C ILE A 651 4.11 -34.88 -52.14
N CYS A 652 3.47 -35.67 -53.00
CA CYS A 652 2.40 -35.20 -53.89
C CYS A 652 1.13 -34.80 -53.10
N SER A 653 0.80 -35.53 -52.04
CA SER A 653 -0.30 -35.20 -51.11
C SER A 653 -0.01 -33.91 -50.35
N MET A 654 1.22 -33.71 -49.87
CA MET A 654 1.64 -32.50 -49.15
C MET A 654 1.71 -31.28 -50.07
N SER A 655 2.16 -31.42 -51.32
CA SER A 655 2.14 -30.32 -52.29
C SER A 655 0.72 -29.99 -52.77
N PHE A 656 -0.16 -30.99 -52.90
CA PHE A 656 -1.60 -30.76 -53.12
C PHE A 656 -2.29 -30.14 -51.89
N LEU A 657 -1.93 -30.54 -50.66
CA LEU A 657 -2.39 -29.96 -49.39
C LEU A 657 -1.91 -28.54 -49.22
N ILE A 658 -0.66 -28.21 -49.56
CA ILE A 658 -0.14 -26.83 -49.52
C ILE A 658 -0.88 -25.95 -50.53
N ILE A 659 -1.15 -26.45 -51.74
CA ILE A 659 -1.99 -25.74 -52.73
C ILE A 659 -3.44 -25.59 -52.25
N ARG A 660 -3.99 -26.61 -51.55
CA ARG A 660 -5.32 -26.56 -50.93
C ARG A 660 -5.37 -25.60 -49.74
N LEU A 661 -4.32 -25.53 -48.92
CA LEU A 661 -4.18 -24.69 -47.73
C LEU A 661 -3.95 -23.22 -48.12
N CYS A 662 -3.20 -22.96 -49.20
CA CYS A 662 -3.09 -21.62 -49.80
C CYS A 662 -4.41 -21.15 -50.45
N ARG A 663 -5.25 -22.07 -50.95
CA ARG A 663 -6.62 -21.75 -51.43
C ARG A 663 -7.68 -21.73 -50.32
N LYS A 664 -7.47 -22.38 -49.17
CA LYS A 664 -8.42 -22.42 -48.03
C LYS A 664 -8.25 -21.30 -47.00
N ARG A 665 -7.24 -20.44 -47.10
CA ARG A 665 -7.09 -19.25 -46.23
C ARG A 665 -8.16 -18.16 -46.45
N LYS A 666 -9.23 -18.46 -47.20
CA LYS A 666 -10.37 -17.57 -47.43
C LYS A 666 -11.76 -18.16 -47.15
N GLN A 667 -11.89 -19.34 -46.51
CA GLN A 667 -13.20 -19.87 -46.10
C GLN A 667 -13.11 -20.73 -44.82
N GLY A 668 -13.73 -20.21 -43.75
CA GLY A 668 -14.18 -20.80 -42.47
C GLY A 668 -13.52 -22.08 -41.96
N LEU A 669 -12.81 -21.95 -40.83
CA LEU A 669 -12.46 -23.08 -39.95
C LEU A 669 -13.63 -23.33 -38.97
N ASP A 670 -13.90 -24.60 -38.73
CA ASP A 670 -15.02 -25.12 -37.96
C ASP A 670 -14.86 -24.81 -36.46
N ASN A 671 -15.68 -23.93 -35.90
CA ASN A 671 -15.66 -23.51 -34.49
C ASN A 671 -16.54 -24.44 -33.63
N SER A 672 -16.12 -25.68 -33.40
CA SER A 672 -16.84 -26.55 -32.47
C SER A 672 -16.60 -26.10 -31.02
N TRP A 673 -17.56 -25.40 -30.43
CA TRP A 673 -17.54 -25.02 -29.02
C TRP A 673 -17.69 -26.25 -28.13
N LYS A 674 -16.80 -26.41 -27.15
CA LYS A 674 -16.86 -27.47 -26.12
C LYS A 674 -17.59 -26.94 -24.90
N LEU A 675 -18.76 -27.52 -24.59
CA LEU A 675 -19.55 -27.23 -23.39
C LEU A 675 -19.33 -28.33 -22.34
N ILE A 676 -18.92 -27.94 -21.14
CA ILE A 676 -18.82 -28.82 -19.97
C ILE A 676 -19.83 -28.33 -18.94
N SER A 677 -20.84 -29.15 -18.65
CA SER A 677 -21.87 -28.83 -17.67
C SER A 677 -21.59 -29.43 -16.30
N PHE A 678 -21.87 -28.68 -15.24
CA PHE A 678 -21.80 -29.15 -13.85
C PHE A 678 -23.18 -29.45 -13.26
N GLN A 679 -24.25 -29.19 -14.04
CA GLN A 679 -25.65 -29.29 -13.64
C GLN A 679 -26.55 -29.68 -14.83
N ARG A 680 -27.84 -29.92 -14.58
CA ARG A 680 -28.79 -30.09 -15.70
C ARG A 680 -29.07 -28.74 -16.34
N LEU A 681 -28.75 -28.61 -17.63
CA LEU A 681 -29.01 -27.40 -18.42
C LEU A 681 -30.22 -27.62 -19.32
N ASN A 682 -30.89 -26.52 -19.65
CA ASN A 682 -31.99 -26.45 -20.60
C ASN A 682 -31.67 -25.51 -21.79
N PHE A 683 -30.39 -25.14 -21.95
CA PHE A 683 -29.87 -24.33 -23.04
C PHE A 683 -28.61 -24.98 -23.63
N THR A 684 -28.27 -24.59 -24.86
CA THR A 684 -27.07 -25.04 -25.60
C THR A 684 -26.01 -23.94 -25.65
N GLU A 685 -24.79 -24.28 -26.07
CA GLU A 685 -23.70 -23.32 -26.31
C GLU A 685 -24.08 -22.26 -27.34
N SER A 686 -24.86 -22.64 -28.37
CA SER A 686 -25.34 -21.71 -29.39
C SER A 686 -26.22 -20.61 -28.81
N ASN A 687 -27.11 -20.94 -27.86
CA ASN A 687 -28.00 -19.97 -27.21
C ASN A 687 -27.22 -18.91 -26.42
N ILE A 688 -26.10 -19.31 -25.81
CA ILE A 688 -25.22 -18.41 -25.06
C ILE A 688 -24.41 -17.53 -26.01
N VAL A 689 -23.71 -18.12 -26.97
CA VAL A 689 -22.78 -17.41 -27.85
C VAL A 689 -23.51 -16.41 -28.75
N SER A 690 -24.69 -16.75 -29.26
CA SER A 690 -25.49 -15.84 -30.10
C SER A 690 -26.01 -14.62 -29.36
N SER A 691 -26.07 -14.68 -28.02
CA SER A 691 -26.68 -13.66 -27.16
C SER A 691 -25.65 -12.73 -26.49
N MET A 692 -24.35 -12.96 -26.67
CA MET A 692 -23.29 -12.10 -26.14
C MET A 692 -23.04 -10.88 -27.04
N THR A 693 -23.91 -9.88 -26.94
CA THR A 693 -23.78 -8.59 -27.63
C THR A 693 -23.38 -7.47 -26.66
N GLU A 694 -22.90 -6.34 -27.16
CA GLU A 694 -22.49 -5.19 -26.32
C GLU A 694 -23.61 -4.66 -25.41
N HIS A 695 -24.86 -4.75 -25.87
CA HIS A 695 -26.05 -4.32 -25.11
C HIS A 695 -26.31 -5.16 -23.85
N ASN A 696 -25.72 -6.35 -23.78
CA ASN A 696 -25.93 -7.31 -22.69
C ASN A 696 -24.80 -7.26 -21.64
N ILE A 697 -23.82 -6.36 -21.76
CA ILE A 697 -22.71 -6.24 -20.81
C ILE A 697 -23.21 -5.65 -19.48
N ILE A 698 -22.93 -6.34 -18.38
CA ILE A 698 -23.28 -5.90 -17.01
C ILE A 698 -22.07 -5.52 -16.15
N GLY A 699 -20.86 -5.86 -16.60
CA GLY A 699 -19.58 -5.48 -15.98
C GLY A 699 -18.38 -5.82 -16.86
N SER A 700 -17.29 -5.08 -16.71
CA SER A 700 -16.02 -5.30 -17.42
C SER A 700 -14.85 -4.96 -16.50
N GLY A 701 -13.82 -5.81 -16.47
CA GLY A 701 -12.63 -5.62 -15.63
C GLY A 701 -11.41 -6.38 -16.14
N GLY A 702 -10.33 -6.39 -15.35
CA GLY A 702 -9.02 -6.94 -15.74
C GLY A 702 -8.97 -8.43 -16.08
N TYR A 703 -10.01 -9.20 -15.74
CA TYR A 703 -10.09 -10.64 -16.00
C TYR A 703 -11.14 -11.03 -17.06
N GLY A 704 -11.91 -10.07 -17.59
CA GLY A 704 -12.94 -10.37 -18.58
C GLY A 704 -14.14 -9.42 -18.59
N THR A 705 -15.09 -9.72 -19.48
CA THR A 705 -16.37 -9.02 -19.63
C THR A 705 -17.51 -9.94 -19.22
N VAL A 706 -18.45 -9.45 -18.41
CA VAL A 706 -19.62 -10.21 -17.93
C VAL A 706 -20.88 -9.76 -18.66
N TYR A 707 -21.60 -10.71 -19.24
CA TYR A 707 -22.83 -10.53 -19.99
C TYR A 707 -24.03 -11.10 -19.21
N ARG A 708 -25.18 -10.43 -19.29
CA ARG A 708 -26.48 -10.97 -18.87
C ARG A 708 -27.15 -11.60 -20.08
N VAL A 709 -27.34 -12.91 -20.06
CA VAL A 709 -27.91 -13.67 -21.18
C VAL A 709 -29.25 -14.26 -20.77
N ALA A 710 -30.28 -14.07 -21.59
CA ALA A 710 -31.56 -14.72 -21.39
C ALA A 710 -31.49 -16.18 -21.83
N VAL A 711 -32.03 -17.09 -21.02
CA VAL A 711 -32.09 -18.53 -21.32
C VAL A 711 -33.50 -19.05 -21.04
N ASP A 712 -33.99 -19.90 -21.94
CA ASP A 712 -35.34 -20.44 -21.86
C ASP A 712 -35.54 -21.19 -20.54
N GLY A 713 -36.63 -20.89 -19.81
CA GLY A 713 -37.02 -21.59 -18.59
C GLY A 713 -36.26 -21.25 -17.29
N LEU A 714 -35.09 -20.61 -17.33
CA LEU A 714 -34.31 -20.19 -16.13
C LEU A 714 -34.20 -18.66 -15.96
N GLY A 715 -34.77 -17.89 -16.89
CA GLY A 715 -34.72 -16.42 -16.86
C GLY A 715 -33.40 -15.90 -17.43
N TYR A 716 -32.42 -15.64 -16.57
CA TYR A 716 -31.13 -15.05 -16.96
C TYR A 716 -29.94 -15.81 -16.36
N VAL A 717 -28.82 -15.80 -17.08
CA VAL A 717 -27.50 -16.27 -16.61
C VAL A 717 -26.47 -15.17 -16.74
N ALA A 718 -25.43 -15.22 -15.91
CA ALA A 718 -24.27 -14.33 -16.00
C ALA A 718 -23.13 -15.06 -16.71
N VAL A 719 -22.61 -14.51 -17.81
CA VAL A 719 -21.57 -15.14 -18.63
C VAL A 719 -20.31 -14.29 -18.59
N LYS A 720 -19.24 -14.79 -17.97
CA LYS A 720 -17.93 -14.12 -17.92
C LYS A 720 -17.07 -14.64 -19.08
N LYS A 721 -16.77 -13.77 -20.05
CA LYS A 721 -15.83 -14.02 -21.15
C LYS A 721 -14.44 -13.60 -20.72
N ILE A 722 -13.51 -14.54 -20.70
CA ILE A 722 -12.10 -14.28 -20.43
C ILE A 722 -11.47 -13.53 -21.63
N MET A 723 -10.69 -12.49 -21.36
CA MET A 723 -10.03 -11.72 -22.43
C MET A 723 -9.01 -12.59 -23.19
N ASN A 724 -9.02 -12.52 -24.51
CA ASN A 724 -8.01 -13.18 -25.35
C ASN A 724 -6.91 -12.16 -25.71
N ASN A 725 -5.79 -12.17 -25.00
CA ASN A 725 -4.61 -11.35 -25.27
C ASN A 725 -3.37 -12.24 -25.31
N LYS A 726 -2.69 -12.30 -26.46
CA LYS A 726 -1.52 -13.15 -26.74
C LYS A 726 -0.31 -12.94 -25.79
N LYS A 727 -0.29 -11.85 -25.00
CA LYS A 727 0.72 -11.59 -23.96
C LYS A 727 0.32 -12.03 -22.54
N LEU A 728 -0.98 -12.22 -22.27
CA LEU A 728 -1.54 -12.47 -20.92
C LEU A 728 -2.10 -13.90 -20.73
N GLU A 729 -1.98 -14.73 -21.76
CA GLU A 729 -2.72 -15.98 -21.96
C GLU A 729 -2.57 -16.95 -20.77
N LYS A 730 -1.34 -17.19 -20.29
CA LYS A 730 -1.07 -18.15 -19.20
C LYS A 730 -1.69 -17.75 -17.85
N LYS A 731 -1.76 -16.45 -17.52
CA LYS A 731 -2.34 -15.97 -16.25
C LYS A 731 -3.87 -16.05 -16.28
N LEU A 732 -4.48 -15.70 -17.40
CA LEU A 732 -5.93 -15.73 -17.61
C LEU A 732 -6.44 -17.17 -17.71
N GLU A 733 -5.69 -18.06 -18.35
CA GLU A 733 -5.97 -19.50 -18.41
C GLU A 733 -5.87 -20.16 -17.02
N SER A 734 -4.83 -19.85 -16.24
CA SER A 734 -4.71 -20.32 -14.85
C SER A 734 -5.89 -19.86 -13.98
N SER A 735 -6.35 -18.62 -14.18
CA SER A 735 -7.49 -18.06 -13.47
C SER A 735 -8.79 -18.77 -13.82
N PHE A 736 -9.03 -19.01 -15.11
CA PHE A 736 -10.17 -19.79 -15.60
C PHE A 736 -10.18 -21.22 -15.00
N HIS A 737 -9.05 -21.93 -15.03
CA HIS A 737 -8.96 -23.28 -14.48
C HIS A 737 -9.15 -23.33 -12.95
N ALA A 738 -8.62 -22.35 -12.21
CA ALA A 738 -8.81 -22.27 -10.76
C ALA A 738 -10.30 -22.11 -10.42
N GLU A 739 -10.99 -21.21 -11.12
CA GLU A 739 -12.41 -20.94 -10.92
C GLU A 739 -13.29 -22.15 -11.26
N VAL A 740 -13.02 -22.82 -12.38
CA VAL A 740 -13.68 -24.10 -12.74
C VAL A 740 -13.42 -25.17 -11.67
N LYS A 741 -12.16 -25.39 -11.29
CA LYS A 741 -11.75 -26.44 -10.34
C LYS A 741 -12.41 -26.27 -8.97
N VAL A 742 -12.53 -25.03 -8.48
CA VAL A 742 -13.15 -24.77 -7.18
C VAL A 742 -14.67 -24.88 -7.27
N LEU A 743 -15.30 -24.12 -8.18
CA LEU A 743 -16.77 -24.03 -8.24
C LEU A 743 -17.45 -25.29 -8.78
N SER A 744 -16.75 -26.16 -9.52
CA SER A 744 -17.29 -27.47 -9.89
C SER A 744 -17.43 -28.41 -8.69
N ASN A 745 -16.66 -28.19 -7.62
CA ASN A 745 -16.52 -29.09 -6.48
C ASN A 745 -17.18 -28.60 -5.19
N ILE A 746 -17.73 -27.38 -5.17
CA ILE A 746 -18.39 -26.82 -3.98
C ILE A 746 -19.83 -26.42 -4.28
N ARG A 747 -20.72 -26.58 -3.28
CA ARG A 747 -22.11 -26.14 -3.35
C ARG A 747 -22.53 -25.61 -2.00
N HIS A 748 -22.78 -24.31 -1.92
CA HIS A 748 -23.21 -23.64 -0.70
C HIS A 748 -24.15 -22.48 -1.04
N ASN A 749 -25.10 -22.18 -0.16
CA ASN A 749 -26.09 -21.12 -0.42
C ASN A 749 -25.46 -19.72 -0.54
N ASN A 750 -24.31 -19.50 0.12
CA ASN A 750 -23.57 -18.24 0.11
C ASN A 750 -22.33 -18.25 -0.80
N ILE A 751 -22.28 -19.14 -1.79
CA ILE A 751 -21.24 -19.17 -2.82
C ILE A 751 -21.91 -19.19 -4.19
N VAL A 752 -21.40 -18.40 -5.13
CA VAL A 752 -21.98 -18.31 -6.48
C VAL A 752 -21.94 -19.67 -7.18
N LYS A 753 -23.03 -20.02 -7.85
CA LYS A 753 -23.16 -21.30 -8.54
C LYS A 753 -22.65 -21.23 -9.98
N LEU A 754 -21.63 -22.02 -10.31
CA LEU A 754 -21.20 -22.25 -11.70
C LEU A 754 -22.11 -23.30 -12.36
N LEU A 755 -22.74 -22.94 -13.49
CA LEU A 755 -23.65 -23.81 -14.24
C LEU A 755 -22.87 -24.67 -15.24
N CYS A 756 -22.04 -24.03 -16.07
CA CYS A 756 -21.20 -24.67 -17.08
C CYS A 756 -20.02 -23.79 -17.49
N CYS A 757 -19.07 -24.37 -18.21
CA CYS A 757 -18.06 -23.64 -18.96
C CYS A 757 -18.13 -23.99 -20.45
N ILE A 758 -17.86 -22.99 -21.29
CA ILE A 758 -17.93 -23.10 -22.75
C ILE A 758 -16.60 -22.59 -23.30
N SER A 759 -15.92 -23.38 -24.11
CA SER A 759 -14.57 -23.03 -24.61
C SER A 759 -14.33 -23.47 -26.05
N ASN A 760 -13.46 -22.75 -26.75
CA ASN A 760 -12.86 -23.14 -28.02
C ASN A 760 -11.39 -22.67 -28.04
N GLU A 761 -10.69 -22.84 -29.16
CA GLU A 761 -9.27 -22.44 -29.29
C GLU A 761 -9.01 -20.93 -29.07
N GLU A 762 -10.03 -20.08 -29.20
CA GLU A 762 -9.89 -18.62 -29.15
C GLU A 762 -10.64 -17.95 -27.99
N SER A 763 -11.40 -18.69 -27.18
CA SER A 763 -12.28 -18.10 -26.16
C SER A 763 -12.64 -19.08 -25.05
N MET A 764 -12.67 -18.57 -23.81
CA MET A 764 -13.11 -19.28 -22.61
C MET A 764 -14.23 -18.50 -21.92
N LEU A 765 -15.35 -19.18 -21.63
CA LEU A 765 -16.55 -18.62 -21.03
C LEU A 765 -16.93 -19.38 -19.75
N LEU A 766 -17.26 -18.65 -18.69
CA LEU A 766 -17.82 -19.18 -17.44
C LEU A 766 -19.27 -18.72 -17.31
N VAL A 767 -20.20 -19.65 -17.10
CA VAL A 767 -21.64 -19.37 -17.01
C VAL A 767 -22.13 -19.64 -15.59
N TYR A 768 -22.58 -18.59 -14.91
CA TYR A 768 -23.07 -18.61 -13.54
C TYR A 768 -24.59 -18.40 -13.46
N GLU A 769 -25.16 -18.71 -12.30
CA GLU A 769 -26.46 -18.16 -11.92
C GLU A 769 -26.45 -16.62 -11.97
N TYR A 770 -27.55 -16.01 -12.41
CA TYR A 770 -27.69 -14.56 -12.38
C TYR A 770 -28.28 -14.12 -11.04
N LEU A 771 -27.71 -13.08 -10.44
CA LEU A 771 -28.12 -12.52 -9.15
C LEU A 771 -28.55 -11.06 -9.36
N GLU A 772 -29.79 -10.73 -8.99
CA GLU A 772 -30.48 -9.52 -9.45
C GLU A 772 -29.90 -8.23 -8.87
N ASN A 773 -29.44 -8.26 -7.63
CA ASN A 773 -29.00 -7.08 -6.90
C ASN A 773 -27.51 -6.75 -7.11
N ARG A 774 -26.79 -7.49 -7.95
CA ARG A 774 -25.38 -7.25 -8.31
C ARG A 774 -24.47 -7.19 -7.07
N SER A 775 -23.31 -6.52 -7.18
CA SER A 775 -22.28 -6.49 -6.15
C SER A 775 -22.58 -5.53 -4.98
N LEU A 776 -22.14 -5.89 -3.78
CA LEU A 776 -22.38 -5.17 -2.53
C LEU A 776 -21.80 -3.75 -2.52
N ASP A 777 -20.62 -3.55 -3.11
CA ASP A 777 -19.97 -2.24 -3.23
C ASP A 777 -20.86 -1.18 -3.91
N ARG A 778 -21.74 -1.60 -4.84
CA ARG A 778 -22.69 -0.69 -5.50
C ARG A 778 -23.74 -0.16 -4.55
N TRP A 779 -24.13 -0.95 -3.55
CA TRP A 779 -25.09 -0.54 -2.53
C TRP A 779 -24.46 0.29 -1.43
N LEU A 780 -23.16 0.07 -1.14
CA LEU A 780 -22.42 0.86 -0.16
C LEU A 780 -21.96 2.22 -0.71
N TYR A 781 -21.61 2.33 -2.00
CA TYR A 781 -20.90 3.53 -2.51
C TYR A 781 -21.57 4.33 -3.64
N LYS A 782 -22.61 3.83 -4.32
CA LYS A 782 -23.31 4.60 -5.37
C LYS A 782 -24.55 5.29 -4.79
N LYS A 783 -24.38 6.52 -4.29
CA LYS A 783 -25.49 7.46 -4.11
C LYS A 783 -26.09 7.83 -5.47
N SER A 784 -27.42 7.81 -5.56
CA SER A 784 -28.25 8.00 -6.74
C SER A 784 -27.79 9.17 -7.64
N LYS A 785 -27.19 8.86 -8.80
CA LYS A 785 -27.36 9.67 -10.01
C LYS A 785 -28.57 9.12 -10.76
N SER A 786 -29.76 9.56 -10.36
CA SER A 786 -30.95 9.50 -11.21
C SER A 786 -31.48 10.91 -11.40
N THR A 787 -30.89 11.62 -12.35
CA THR A 787 -31.58 12.65 -13.12
C THR A 787 -32.72 12.00 -13.89
N SER A 788 -33.92 11.99 -13.32
CA SER A 788 -35.16 11.85 -14.07
C SER A 788 -36.30 12.47 -13.26
N ASN A 789 -36.72 13.67 -13.67
CA ASN A 789 -37.97 14.28 -13.28
C ASN A 789 -39.13 13.39 -13.75
N VAL A 790 -39.59 12.48 -12.90
CA VAL A 790 -40.95 11.93 -12.98
C VAL A 790 -41.48 11.83 -11.56
N SER A 791 -42.52 12.62 -11.31
CA SER A 791 -43.36 12.60 -10.12
C SER A 791 -43.92 11.21 -9.84
N GLY A 792 -43.73 10.70 -8.62
CA GLY A 792 -44.44 9.52 -8.11
C GLY A 792 -43.59 8.66 -7.17
N SER A 793 -43.81 8.82 -5.87
CA SER A 793 -43.42 7.94 -4.76
C SER A 793 -42.87 6.55 -5.15
N VAL A 794 -41.55 6.34 -5.05
CA VAL A 794 -40.97 5.00 -4.84
C VAL A 794 -39.70 5.13 -3.97
N ASN A 795 -39.66 4.38 -2.87
CA ASN A 795 -38.65 4.38 -1.81
C ASN A 795 -37.20 4.42 -2.30
N HIS A 796 -36.40 5.34 -1.74
CA HIS A 796 -34.94 5.19 -1.69
C HIS A 796 -34.60 3.93 -0.88
N PHE A 797 -34.24 2.83 -1.55
CA PHE A 797 -33.82 1.60 -0.86
C PHE A 797 -32.39 1.77 -0.31
N VAL A 798 -32.29 2.18 0.96
CA VAL A 798 -31.06 2.15 1.75
C VAL A 798 -30.79 0.71 2.23
N LEU A 799 -29.53 0.28 2.20
CA LEU A 799 -29.12 -1.00 2.77
C LEU A 799 -29.05 -0.86 4.30
N ASP A 800 -30.19 -1.03 4.96
CA ASP A 800 -30.35 -0.95 6.43
C ASP A 800 -29.43 -1.92 7.19
N TRP A 801 -29.25 -1.67 8.49
CA TRP A 801 -28.35 -2.46 9.34
C TRP A 801 -28.69 -3.95 9.36
N ARG A 802 -29.98 -4.33 9.40
CA ARG A 802 -30.40 -5.74 9.41
C ARG A 802 -29.95 -6.47 8.14
N LYS A 803 -30.09 -5.83 6.98
CA LYS A 803 -29.58 -6.37 5.72
C LYS A 803 -28.06 -6.47 5.75
N ARG A 804 -27.35 -5.46 6.26
CA ARG A 804 -25.87 -5.48 6.41
C ARG A 804 -25.38 -6.61 7.31
N LEU A 805 -26.00 -6.81 8.47
CA LEU A 805 -25.67 -7.90 9.38
C LEU A 805 -25.94 -9.27 8.75
N ARG A 806 -27.07 -9.44 8.06
CA ARG A 806 -27.37 -10.68 7.33
C ARG A 806 -26.38 -10.95 6.20
N ILE A 807 -25.92 -9.91 5.51
CA ILE A 807 -24.85 -10.02 4.50
C ILE A 807 -23.54 -10.45 5.15
N ALA A 808 -23.14 -9.84 6.28
CA ALA A 808 -21.95 -10.25 7.04
C ALA A 808 -22.02 -11.73 7.46
N ILE A 809 -23.16 -12.17 7.99
CA ILE A 809 -23.41 -13.58 8.34
C ILE A 809 -23.30 -14.47 7.10
N GLY A 810 -23.91 -14.09 5.97
CA GLY A 810 -23.84 -14.88 4.74
C GLY A 810 -22.43 -15.02 4.19
N VAL A 811 -21.65 -13.93 4.18
CA VAL A 811 -20.23 -13.98 3.78
C VAL A 811 -19.44 -14.86 4.75
N ALA A 812 -19.65 -14.72 6.06
CA ALA A 812 -18.99 -15.56 7.07
C ALA A 812 -19.34 -17.05 6.92
N GLN A 813 -20.60 -17.39 6.60
CA GLN A 813 -21.03 -18.75 6.32
C GLN A 813 -20.33 -19.33 5.09
N GLY A 814 -20.24 -18.55 3.99
CA GLY A 814 -19.52 -18.96 2.78
C GLY A 814 -18.02 -19.19 3.03
N LEU A 815 -17.35 -18.26 3.71
CA LEU A 815 -15.93 -18.38 4.05
C LEU A 815 -15.66 -19.51 5.06
N SER A 816 -16.51 -19.66 6.09
CA SER A 816 -16.40 -20.75 7.07
C SER A 816 -16.53 -22.11 6.41
N TYR A 817 -17.50 -22.26 5.49
CA TYR A 817 -17.66 -23.50 4.72
C TYR A 817 -16.41 -23.81 3.91
N MET A 818 -15.83 -22.81 3.24
CA MET A 818 -14.60 -22.97 2.47
C MET A 818 -13.38 -23.33 3.32
N HIS A 819 -13.22 -22.71 4.50
CA HIS A 819 -12.05 -22.91 5.34
C HIS A 819 -12.12 -24.17 6.21
N HIS A 820 -13.31 -24.60 6.60
CA HIS A 820 -13.48 -25.62 7.65
C HIS A 820 -14.32 -26.83 7.24
N ASP A 821 -15.30 -26.66 6.36
CA ASP A 821 -16.27 -27.72 6.03
C ASP A 821 -15.96 -28.41 4.68
N CYS A 822 -15.12 -27.79 3.85
CA CYS A 822 -14.56 -28.42 2.66
C CYS A 822 -13.48 -29.44 3.04
N SER A 823 -13.41 -30.56 2.30
CA SER A 823 -12.41 -31.63 2.51
C SER A 823 -10.97 -31.15 2.42
N THR A 824 -10.73 -30.14 1.59
CA THR A 824 -9.50 -29.33 1.57
C THR A 824 -9.90 -27.88 1.76
N PRO A 825 -9.32 -27.15 2.75
CA PRO A 825 -9.62 -25.75 2.95
C PRO A 825 -9.37 -24.93 1.68
N ILE A 826 -10.28 -24.01 1.34
CA ILE A 826 -10.20 -23.20 0.14
C ILE A 826 -9.98 -21.74 0.55
N VAL A 827 -8.84 -21.16 0.19
CA VAL A 827 -8.54 -19.75 0.41
C VAL A 827 -8.86 -18.97 -0.85
N HIS A 828 -9.74 -17.99 -0.75
CA HIS A 828 -10.26 -17.21 -1.87
C HIS A 828 -9.25 -16.19 -2.41
N ARG A 829 -8.47 -15.54 -1.54
CA ARG A 829 -7.36 -14.60 -1.87
C ARG A 829 -7.76 -13.26 -2.51
N ASP A 830 -9.06 -13.02 -2.72
CA ASP A 830 -9.57 -11.75 -3.26
C ASP A 830 -10.99 -11.46 -2.73
N VAL A 831 -11.19 -11.67 -1.43
CA VAL A 831 -12.44 -11.35 -0.74
C VAL A 831 -12.56 -9.83 -0.64
N LYS A 832 -13.61 -9.25 -1.23
CA LYS A 832 -13.88 -7.80 -1.22
C LYS A 832 -15.33 -7.52 -1.54
N THR A 833 -15.84 -6.33 -1.23
CA THR A 833 -17.25 -5.97 -1.44
C THR A 833 -17.71 -6.05 -2.90
N SER A 834 -16.83 -5.85 -3.88
CA SER A 834 -17.18 -6.02 -5.32
C SER A 834 -17.28 -7.49 -5.77
N ASN A 835 -16.74 -8.43 -4.99
CA ASN A 835 -16.84 -9.88 -5.21
C ASN A 835 -17.94 -10.54 -4.35
N ILE A 836 -18.71 -9.76 -3.58
CA ILE A 836 -19.91 -10.22 -2.88
C ILE A 836 -21.14 -9.84 -3.69
N ILE A 837 -21.83 -10.82 -4.27
CA ILE A 837 -23.00 -10.59 -5.13
C ILE A 837 -24.28 -10.92 -4.35
N LEU A 838 -25.32 -10.12 -4.55
CA LEU A 838 -26.57 -10.19 -3.80
C LEU A 838 -27.71 -10.73 -4.67
N ASP A 839 -28.43 -11.73 -4.16
CA ASP A 839 -29.67 -12.20 -4.78
C ASP A 839 -30.84 -11.20 -4.59
N SER A 840 -31.98 -11.46 -5.23
CA SER A 840 -33.21 -10.65 -5.07
C SER A 840 -33.66 -10.41 -3.63
N GLN A 841 -33.28 -11.28 -2.68
CA GLN A 841 -33.60 -11.16 -1.26
C GLN A 841 -32.50 -10.49 -0.44
N PHE A 842 -31.40 -10.02 -1.06
CA PHE A 842 -30.19 -9.49 -0.41
C PHE A 842 -29.42 -10.53 0.44
N ASN A 843 -29.49 -11.81 0.08
CA ASN A 843 -28.56 -12.79 0.60
C ASN A 843 -27.22 -12.69 -0.13
N ALA A 844 -26.13 -12.76 0.62
CA ALA A 844 -24.79 -12.63 0.07
C ALA A 844 -24.26 -13.95 -0.49
N LYS A 845 -23.66 -13.88 -1.69
CA LYS A 845 -22.88 -14.96 -2.30
C LYS A 845 -21.48 -14.49 -2.65
N VAL A 846 -20.47 -15.22 -2.19
CA VAL A 846 -19.06 -14.99 -2.54
C VAL A 846 -18.84 -15.43 -4.01
N ALA A 847 -18.15 -14.60 -4.79
CA ALA A 847 -17.91 -14.80 -6.22
C ALA A 847 -16.46 -14.44 -6.62
N ASP A 848 -16.11 -14.74 -7.88
CA ASP A 848 -14.79 -14.51 -8.50
C ASP A 848 -13.65 -15.36 -7.90
N PHE A 849 -13.71 -16.66 -8.20
CA PHE A 849 -12.75 -17.66 -7.69
C PHE A 849 -11.48 -17.77 -8.53
N GLY A 850 -11.25 -16.81 -9.43
CA GLY A 850 -10.13 -16.81 -10.37
C GLY A 850 -8.75 -16.78 -9.70
N LEU A 851 -8.66 -16.44 -8.42
CA LEU A 851 -7.43 -16.44 -7.63
C LEU A 851 -7.42 -17.49 -6.50
N ALA A 852 -8.53 -18.21 -6.32
CA ALA A 852 -8.72 -19.14 -5.22
C ALA A 852 -7.75 -20.33 -5.29
N ARG A 853 -7.38 -20.83 -4.11
CA ARG A 853 -6.44 -21.94 -3.93
C ARG A 853 -6.94 -22.91 -2.86
N MET A 854 -6.81 -24.20 -3.13
CA MET A 854 -7.14 -25.26 -2.18
C MET A 854 -5.86 -25.60 -1.40
N LEU A 855 -5.87 -25.42 -0.09
CA LEU A 855 -4.76 -25.74 0.80
C LEU A 855 -4.66 -27.25 0.96
N ILE A 856 -3.42 -27.74 1.03
CA ILE A 856 -3.15 -29.16 1.21
C ILE A 856 -3.62 -29.68 2.57
N LYS A 857 -3.47 -28.87 3.64
CA LYS A 857 -3.86 -29.19 5.02
C LYS A 857 -4.38 -27.95 5.78
N PRO A 858 -5.31 -28.11 6.74
CA PRO A 858 -5.77 -27.02 7.61
C PRO A 858 -4.62 -26.45 8.48
N GLY A 859 -4.39 -25.13 8.42
CA GLY A 859 -3.44 -24.41 9.26
C GLY A 859 -1.96 -24.43 8.81
N GLU A 860 -1.62 -25.00 7.65
CA GLU A 860 -0.26 -24.97 7.07
C GLU A 860 -0.06 -23.71 6.20
N LEU A 861 1.12 -23.07 6.30
CA LEU A 861 1.48 -21.87 5.54
C LEU A 861 2.06 -22.26 4.17
N GLU A 862 1.37 -21.88 3.10
CA GLU A 862 1.81 -22.15 1.73
C GLU A 862 2.43 -20.89 1.11
N THR A 863 3.65 -20.94 0.58
CA THR A 863 4.24 -19.75 -0.06
C THR A 863 3.86 -19.69 -1.53
N MET A 864 3.37 -18.53 -1.99
CA MET A 864 2.94 -18.29 -3.36
C MET A 864 4.00 -17.54 -4.16
N SER A 865 4.11 -17.82 -5.46
CA SER A 865 5.05 -17.14 -6.35
C SER A 865 4.77 -15.65 -6.56
N ASN A 866 3.55 -15.18 -6.26
CA ASN A 866 3.14 -13.78 -6.39
C ASN A 866 2.06 -13.42 -5.34
N VAL A 867 2.09 -12.17 -4.88
CA VAL A 867 1.01 -11.55 -4.10
C VAL A 867 -0.11 -11.14 -5.06
N VAL A 868 -1.33 -11.62 -4.81
CA VAL A 868 -2.52 -11.28 -5.61
C VAL A 868 -3.66 -10.93 -4.66
N GLY A 869 -4.50 -9.98 -5.05
CA GLY A 869 -5.59 -9.48 -4.21
C GLY A 869 -5.81 -7.99 -4.45
N SER A 870 -6.86 -7.44 -3.86
CA SER A 870 -7.24 -6.04 -4.06
C SER A 870 -6.71 -5.15 -2.95
N PHE A 871 -6.07 -4.05 -3.32
CA PHE A 871 -5.52 -3.05 -2.40
C PHE A 871 -6.54 -2.62 -1.33
N GLY A 872 -6.11 -2.56 -0.07
CA GLY A 872 -6.97 -2.33 1.10
C GLY A 872 -7.57 -3.58 1.74
N TYR A 873 -7.60 -4.72 1.03
CA TYR A 873 -8.07 -6.02 1.55
C TYR A 873 -6.95 -7.05 1.74
N ILE A 874 -5.72 -6.74 1.27
CA ILE A 874 -4.58 -7.66 1.34
C ILE A 874 -4.01 -7.64 2.76
N ALA A 875 -3.90 -8.83 3.37
CA ALA A 875 -3.28 -8.98 4.67
C ALA A 875 -1.78 -8.61 4.63
N PRO A 876 -1.26 -7.87 5.62
CA PRO A 876 0.11 -7.33 5.59
C PRO A 876 1.19 -8.41 5.49
N GLU A 877 1.02 -9.54 6.18
CA GLU A 877 1.94 -10.67 6.13
C GLU A 877 2.01 -11.33 4.76
N TYR A 878 0.93 -11.26 3.97
CA TYR A 878 0.89 -11.85 2.64
C TYR A 878 1.75 -11.03 1.67
N VAL A 879 1.79 -9.70 1.84
CA VAL A 879 2.67 -8.80 1.09
C VAL A 879 4.15 -9.06 1.44
N GLN A 880 4.44 -9.25 2.73
CA GLN A 880 5.81 -9.36 3.24
C GLN A 880 6.44 -10.73 3.01
N THR A 881 5.65 -11.80 3.17
CA THR A 881 6.18 -13.17 3.20
C THR A 881 5.71 -14.04 2.05
N THR A 882 4.72 -13.57 1.26
CA THR A 882 4.02 -14.35 0.22
C THR A 882 3.34 -15.64 0.72
N ARG A 883 3.26 -15.85 2.03
CA ARG A 883 2.59 -16.99 2.65
C ARG A 883 1.08 -16.80 2.65
N VAL A 884 0.37 -17.87 2.29
CA VAL A 884 -1.08 -17.98 2.22
C VAL A 884 -1.56 -18.94 3.30
N SER A 885 -2.55 -18.50 4.05
CA SER A 885 -3.37 -19.31 4.95
C SER A 885 -4.81 -18.79 4.91
N GLU A 886 -5.74 -19.50 5.53
CA GLU A 886 -7.12 -19.02 5.68
C GLU A 886 -7.21 -17.65 6.38
N LYS A 887 -6.19 -17.27 7.17
CA LYS A 887 -6.16 -16.00 7.92
C LYS A 887 -6.07 -14.76 7.03
N ILE A 888 -5.65 -14.88 5.77
CA ILE A 888 -5.64 -13.73 4.86
C ILE A 888 -7.06 -13.38 4.39
N ASP A 889 -7.91 -14.38 4.18
CA ASP A 889 -9.34 -14.18 3.90
C ASP A 889 -10.07 -13.65 5.14
N VAL A 890 -9.66 -14.07 6.34
CA VAL A 890 -10.16 -13.49 7.60
C VAL A 890 -9.85 -12.00 7.69
N PHE A 891 -8.64 -11.58 7.31
CA PHE A 891 -8.29 -10.16 7.25
C PHE A 891 -9.19 -9.41 6.26
N SER A 892 -9.30 -9.91 5.03
CA SER A 892 -10.16 -9.31 4.02
C SER A 892 -11.63 -9.25 4.46
N PHE A 893 -12.11 -10.27 5.17
CA PHE A 893 -13.44 -10.29 5.79
C PHE A 893 -13.58 -9.23 6.89
N GLY A 894 -12.57 -9.06 7.73
CA GLY A 894 -12.52 -7.99 8.74
C GLY A 894 -12.67 -6.61 8.13
N VAL A 895 -12.03 -6.37 6.98
CA VAL A 895 -12.21 -5.12 6.22
C VAL A 895 -13.67 -4.96 5.75
N ILE A 896 -14.32 -6.01 5.24
CA ILE A 896 -15.75 -5.97 4.88
C ILE A 896 -16.63 -5.63 6.10
N LEU A 897 -16.35 -6.18 7.28
CA LEU A 897 -17.07 -5.83 8.51
C LEU A 897 -16.93 -4.35 8.86
N LEU A 898 -15.72 -3.80 8.70
CA LEU A 898 -15.47 -2.37 8.90
C LEU A 898 -16.21 -1.52 7.85
N GLU A 899 -16.24 -1.92 6.58
CA GLU A 899 -17.01 -1.22 5.54
C GLU A 899 -18.53 -1.26 5.81
N LEU A 900 -19.06 -2.39 6.29
CA LEU A 900 -20.48 -2.53 6.63
C LEU A 900 -20.87 -1.71 7.87
N THR A 901 -19.98 -1.59 8.85
CA THR A 901 -20.25 -0.86 10.10
C THR A 901 -20.00 0.64 9.99
N THR A 902 -19.07 1.07 9.13
CA THR A 902 -18.64 2.48 9.01
C THR A 902 -19.11 3.17 7.73
N GLY A 903 -19.48 2.40 6.70
CA GLY A 903 -19.82 2.93 5.37
C GLY A 903 -18.62 3.47 4.59
N LYS A 904 -17.40 3.39 5.13
CA LYS A 904 -16.15 3.80 4.46
C LYS A 904 -15.72 2.75 3.42
N LYS A 905 -14.77 3.13 2.55
CA LYS A 905 -14.12 2.22 1.59
C LYS A 905 -12.84 1.64 2.20
N ALA A 906 -12.51 0.41 1.83
CA ALA A 906 -11.33 -0.32 2.32
C ALA A 906 -10.00 0.42 2.17
N ASN A 907 -9.84 1.23 1.13
CA ASN A 907 -8.64 2.02 0.86
C ASN A 907 -8.73 3.47 1.36
N LYS A 908 -9.72 3.79 2.20
CA LYS A 908 -9.94 5.13 2.75
C LYS A 908 -10.23 5.04 4.26
N GLY A 909 -9.17 4.85 5.04
CA GLY A 909 -9.18 5.04 6.49
C GLY A 909 -9.02 6.52 6.84
N ASP A 910 -7.80 7.02 6.60
CA ASP A 910 -7.33 8.42 6.56
C ASP A 910 -6.38 8.62 5.34
N GLU A 911 -5.61 9.72 5.25
CA GLU A 911 -4.81 10.10 4.06
C GLU A 911 -3.64 9.16 3.72
N HIS A 912 -3.22 8.30 4.65
CA HIS A 912 -2.08 7.39 4.46
C HIS A 912 -2.34 5.95 4.89
N SER A 913 -3.53 5.65 5.42
CA SER A 913 -3.83 4.33 5.97
C SER A 913 -5.07 3.69 5.34
N SER A 914 -5.04 2.37 5.27
CA SER A 914 -6.19 1.55 4.93
C SER A 914 -7.28 1.66 6.02
N LEU A 915 -8.51 1.27 5.68
CA LEU A 915 -9.62 1.27 6.64
C LEU A 915 -9.30 0.44 7.90
N ALA A 916 -8.58 -0.67 7.73
CA ALA A 916 -8.13 -1.52 8.82
C ALA A 916 -7.17 -0.82 9.77
N GLU A 917 -6.18 -0.10 9.23
CA GLU A 917 -5.17 0.63 10.00
C GLU A 917 -5.80 1.82 10.73
N TRP A 918 -6.65 2.60 10.04
CA TRP A 918 -7.42 3.68 10.67
C TRP A 918 -8.28 3.16 11.82
N ALA A 919 -9.05 2.09 11.59
CA ALA A 919 -9.96 1.57 12.61
C ALA A 919 -9.18 1.05 13.83
N LEU A 920 -8.02 0.41 13.62
CA LEU A 920 -7.14 -0.02 14.69
C LEU A 920 -6.56 1.16 15.47
N HIS A 921 -6.10 2.21 14.77
CA HIS A 921 -5.59 3.43 15.39
C HIS A 921 -6.67 4.07 16.28
N GLN A 922 -7.90 4.24 15.79
CA GLN A 922 -9.00 4.80 16.57
C GLN A 922 -9.27 4.04 17.88
N VAL A 923 -9.18 2.71 17.86
CA VAL A 923 -9.31 1.91 19.09
C VAL A 923 -8.11 2.10 20.04
N GLN A 924 -6.90 2.25 19.51
CA GLN A 924 -5.67 2.46 20.31
C GLN A 924 -5.64 3.83 20.99
N VAL A 925 -6.16 4.88 20.36
CA VAL A 925 -6.28 6.22 20.97
C VAL A 925 -7.48 6.32 21.92
N GLY A 926 -8.29 5.26 22.03
CA GLY A 926 -9.42 5.18 22.95
C GLY A 926 -10.70 5.86 22.46
N SER A 927 -10.86 6.03 21.14
CA SER A 927 -12.04 6.65 20.53
C SER A 927 -13.32 5.85 20.81
N ASN A 928 -14.44 6.55 20.96
CA ASN A 928 -15.74 5.93 21.15
C ASN A 928 -16.21 5.26 19.84
N ILE A 929 -16.31 3.93 19.85
CA ILE A 929 -16.69 3.14 18.66
C ILE A 929 -18.04 3.57 18.09
N GLU A 930 -19.00 3.95 18.94
CA GLU A 930 -20.33 4.37 18.48
C GLU A 930 -20.26 5.55 17.51
N GLU A 931 -19.28 6.44 17.66
CA GLU A 931 -19.10 7.63 16.82
C GLU A 931 -18.49 7.31 15.45
N LEU A 932 -17.81 6.16 15.34
CA LEU A 932 -17.17 5.67 14.13
C LEU A 932 -18.15 4.94 13.19
N LEU A 933 -19.34 4.57 13.70
CA LEU A 933 -20.36 3.83 12.95
C LEU A 933 -21.03 4.69 11.87
N ASP A 934 -21.51 4.03 10.82
CA ASP A 934 -22.21 4.64 9.69
C ASP A 934 -23.50 5.33 10.17
N LYS A 935 -23.48 6.66 10.11
CA LYS A 935 -24.56 7.53 10.57
C LYS A 935 -25.88 7.31 9.81
N GLU A 936 -25.85 6.76 8.59
CA GLU A 936 -27.05 6.53 7.78
C GLU A 936 -27.86 5.30 8.23
N VAL A 937 -27.23 4.37 8.96
CA VAL A 937 -27.88 3.13 9.45
C VAL A 937 -27.80 2.97 10.97
N LYS A 938 -27.15 3.93 11.66
CA LYS A 938 -27.01 3.97 13.12
C LYS A 938 -28.37 4.23 13.78
N GLU A 939 -28.90 3.23 14.48
CA GLU A 939 -30.10 3.34 15.31
C GLU A 939 -29.82 2.85 16.75
N PRO A 940 -30.39 3.49 17.79
CA PRO A 940 -30.13 3.11 19.19
C PRO A 940 -30.36 1.63 19.51
N SER A 941 -31.30 0.98 18.83
CA SER A 941 -31.60 -0.44 19.03
C SER A 941 -30.52 -1.40 18.51
N TYR A 942 -29.59 -0.94 17.69
CA TYR A 942 -28.55 -1.78 17.07
C TYR A 942 -27.13 -1.37 17.46
N LEU A 943 -26.95 -0.34 18.31
CA LEU A 943 -25.61 0.19 18.64
C LEU A 943 -24.68 -0.88 19.20
N ASP A 944 -25.15 -1.66 20.17
CA ASP A 944 -24.33 -2.72 20.78
C ASP A 944 -23.91 -3.76 19.74
N GLU A 945 -24.84 -4.17 18.86
CA GLU A 945 -24.56 -5.11 17.77
C GLU A 945 -23.53 -4.52 16.79
N MET A 946 -23.73 -3.28 16.34
CA MET A 946 -22.82 -2.59 15.42
C MET A 946 -21.41 -2.43 16.01
N CYS A 947 -21.32 -2.04 17.28
CA CYS A 947 -20.06 -1.95 18.01
C CYS A 947 -19.35 -3.30 18.12
N ASN A 948 -20.10 -4.39 18.37
CA ASN A 948 -19.52 -5.74 18.43
C ASN A 948 -19.03 -6.22 17.06
N VAL A 949 -19.77 -5.93 15.99
CA VAL A 949 -19.33 -6.23 14.62
C VAL A 949 -18.09 -5.40 14.24
N PHE A 950 -18.01 -4.14 14.67
CA PHE A 950 -16.83 -3.30 14.45
C PHE A 950 -15.61 -3.87 15.18
N LYS A 951 -15.75 -4.24 16.46
CA LYS A 951 -14.68 -4.89 17.25
C LYS A 951 -14.23 -6.21 16.61
N LEU A 952 -15.16 -7.01 16.12
CA LEU A 952 -14.83 -8.22 15.36
C LEU A 952 -14.04 -7.90 14.09
N GLY A 953 -14.40 -6.82 13.39
CA GLY A 953 -13.63 -6.27 12.27
C GLY A 953 -12.17 -6.01 12.65
N ILE A 954 -11.93 -5.31 13.76
CA ILE A 954 -10.57 -5.03 14.29
C ILE A 954 -9.80 -6.31 14.61
N MET A 955 -10.45 -7.29 15.26
CA MET A 955 -9.81 -8.56 15.58
C MET A 955 -9.42 -9.33 14.32
N CYS A 956 -10.31 -9.37 13.32
CA CYS A 956 -10.06 -9.98 12.03
C CYS A 956 -8.93 -9.27 11.26
N THR A 957 -8.74 -7.96 11.43
CA THR A 957 -7.69 -7.18 10.76
C THR A 957 -6.40 -7.04 11.59
N SER A 958 -6.19 -7.87 12.61
CA SER A 958 -4.92 -7.84 13.38
C SER A 958 -3.71 -8.05 12.48
N THR A 959 -2.61 -7.34 12.72
CA THR A 959 -1.37 -7.46 11.94
C THR A 959 -0.74 -8.85 12.06
N PHE A 960 -0.90 -9.52 13.20
CA PHE A 960 -0.43 -10.88 13.42
C PHE A 960 -1.54 -11.91 13.11
N PRO A 961 -1.34 -12.84 12.16
CA PRO A 961 -2.36 -13.82 11.76
C PRO A 961 -2.83 -14.74 12.89
N SER A 962 -1.98 -15.00 13.88
CA SER A 962 -2.28 -15.79 15.08
C SER A 962 -3.37 -15.15 15.94
N ASN A 963 -3.47 -13.82 15.93
CA ASN A 963 -4.40 -13.08 16.78
C ASN A 963 -5.78 -12.92 16.13
N ARG A 964 -5.90 -13.25 14.84
CA ARG A 964 -7.18 -13.24 14.12
C ARG A 964 -8.00 -14.46 14.49
N PRO A 965 -9.33 -14.34 14.70
CA PRO A 965 -10.18 -15.51 14.87
C PRO A 965 -10.21 -16.37 13.60
N SER A 966 -10.64 -17.62 13.73
CA SER A 966 -11.07 -18.43 12.58
C SER A 966 -12.41 -17.91 12.04
N MET A 967 -12.74 -18.24 10.79
CA MET A 967 -14.05 -17.87 10.23
C MET A 967 -15.21 -18.52 10.97
N LYS A 968 -15.00 -19.69 11.57
CA LYS A 968 -15.98 -20.36 12.43
C LYS A 968 -16.26 -19.57 13.72
N GLU A 969 -15.22 -19.04 14.36
CA GLU A 969 -15.35 -18.18 15.55
C GLU A 969 -15.99 -16.83 15.20
N ALA A 970 -15.56 -16.20 14.10
CA ALA A 970 -16.15 -14.96 13.61
C ALA A 970 -17.65 -15.13 13.28
N LEU A 971 -18.04 -16.25 12.66
CA LEU A 971 -19.43 -16.59 12.40
C LEU A 971 -20.24 -16.75 13.69
N GLN A 972 -19.69 -17.40 14.72
CA GLN A 972 -20.38 -17.54 16.01
C GLN A 972 -20.65 -16.19 16.68
N VAL A 973 -19.70 -15.25 16.61
CA VAL A 973 -19.90 -13.88 17.13
C VAL A 973 -21.03 -13.18 16.37
N LEU A 974 -21.05 -13.28 15.05
CA LEU A 974 -22.09 -12.66 14.21
C LEU A 974 -23.48 -13.28 14.42
N LEU A 975 -23.57 -14.61 14.59
CA LEU A 975 -24.84 -15.28 14.88
C LEU A 975 -25.41 -14.86 16.24
N ARG A 976 -24.56 -14.69 17.26
CA ARG A 976 -24.99 -14.16 18.57
C ARG A 976 -25.52 -12.72 18.47
N CYS A 977 -24.92 -11.89 17.63
CA CYS A 977 -25.45 -10.56 17.33
C CYS A 977 -26.82 -10.65 16.62
N GLY A 978 -27.07 -11.69 15.82
CA GLY A 978 -28.35 -11.93 15.15
C GLY A 978 -29.43 -12.58 16.02
N GLU A 979 -29.06 -13.37 17.05
CA GLU A 979 -30.00 -14.11 17.91
C GLU A 979 -30.67 -13.25 18.99
N SER A 980 -30.06 -12.12 19.40
CA SER A 980 -30.63 -11.13 20.34
C SER A 980 -31.99 -10.55 19.89
N LEU A 981 -32.41 -10.83 18.66
CA LEU A 981 -33.69 -10.44 18.05
C LEU A 981 -34.81 -11.49 18.21
N SER A 982 -34.50 -12.72 18.64
CA SER A 982 -35.51 -13.80 18.73
C SER A 982 -36.17 -13.93 20.11
N ASN A 983 -35.45 -13.60 21.17
CA ASN A 983 -35.94 -13.56 22.54
C ASN A 983 -35.75 -12.14 23.05
N GLY A 984 -36.82 -11.43 23.41
CA GLY A 984 -36.81 -10.03 23.86
C GLY A 984 -36.08 -9.74 25.19
N GLU A 985 -35.03 -10.48 25.51
CA GLU A 985 -34.17 -10.29 26.68
C GLU A 985 -32.83 -9.69 26.23
N ARG A 986 -32.50 -8.50 26.76
CA ARG A 986 -31.19 -7.86 26.57
C ARG A 986 -30.11 -8.67 27.29
N ASN A 987 -29.54 -9.67 26.62
CA ASN A 987 -28.27 -10.25 27.03
C ASN A 987 -27.14 -9.42 26.42
N ILE A 988 -26.50 -8.61 27.27
CA ILE A 988 -25.30 -7.83 26.95
C ILE A 988 -24.24 -8.79 26.42
N CYS A 989 -23.85 -8.64 25.16
CA CYS A 989 -22.74 -9.39 24.58
C CYS A 989 -21.42 -8.83 25.15
N HIS A 990 -21.02 -9.25 26.35
CA HIS A 990 -19.69 -8.99 26.89
C HIS A 990 -18.72 -10.02 26.32
N TYR A 991 -17.98 -9.62 25.29
CA TYR A 991 -16.73 -10.26 24.92
C TYR A 991 -15.61 -9.47 25.60
N ASP A 992 -14.87 -10.11 26.50
CA ASP A 992 -13.88 -9.48 27.37
C ASP A 992 -12.56 -9.24 26.59
N VAL A 993 -12.27 -7.97 26.25
CA VAL A 993 -11.17 -7.56 25.35
C VAL A 993 -9.86 -7.25 26.11
N VAL A 994 -9.80 -7.53 27.41
CA VAL A 994 -8.74 -7.03 28.31
C VAL A 994 -7.32 -7.60 28.07
N PRO A 995 -7.07 -8.84 27.58
CA PRO A 995 -5.70 -9.37 27.61
C PRO A 995 -4.74 -8.90 26.49
N LEU A 996 -5.21 -8.28 25.39
CA LEU A 996 -4.35 -8.07 24.19
C LEU A 996 -3.99 -6.62 23.88
N LEU A 997 -4.44 -5.65 24.68
CA LEU A 997 -4.10 -4.22 24.50
C LEU A 997 -2.96 -3.73 25.43
N ARG A 998 -2.39 -4.59 26.29
CA ARG A 998 -1.43 -4.17 27.33
C ARG A 998 0.05 -4.55 27.14
N ASP A 999 0.42 -5.42 26.21
CA ASP A 999 1.77 -6.04 26.21
C ASP A 999 2.83 -5.42 25.28
N SER A 1000 2.71 -4.15 24.86
CA SER A 1000 3.79 -3.49 24.08
C SER A 1000 4.77 -2.65 24.92
N LYS A 1001 4.65 -2.63 26.25
CA LYS A 1001 5.58 -1.93 27.16
C LYS A 1001 6.13 -2.86 28.23
N ARG A 1002 7.32 -3.43 28.00
CA ARG A 1002 8.40 -3.71 29.00
C ARG A 1002 9.61 -4.35 28.30
N GLU A 1003 10.65 -3.55 28.05
CA GLU A 1003 11.96 -3.54 28.77
C GLU A 1003 12.88 -4.69 28.30
N CYS A 1004 13.97 -4.51 27.53
CA CYS A 1004 15.19 -3.71 27.80
C CYS A 1004 15.28 -3.06 29.18
N ARG A 1005 15.72 -3.83 30.18
CA ARG A 1005 16.83 -3.46 31.07
C ARG A 1005 17.27 -4.66 31.91
N LEU A 1006 18.58 -4.75 32.06
CA LEU A 1006 19.37 -5.72 32.80
C LEU A 1006 19.19 -5.58 34.32
N ASP A 1007 19.29 -6.74 34.97
CA ASP A 1007 19.86 -7.07 36.28
C ASP A 1007 19.54 -6.22 37.52
N VAL A 1008 19.09 -6.87 38.60
CA VAL A 1008 19.89 -7.18 39.80
C VAL A 1008 19.02 -7.89 40.86
N GLU A 1009 19.66 -8.85 41.51
CA GLU A 1009 19.21 -9.71 42.59
C GLU A 1009 18.72 -9.01 43.86
N ASN A 1010 17.95 -9.80 44.61
CA ASN A 1010 17.92 -9.95 46.08
C ASN A 1010 17.21 -8.95 47.01
N ASP A 1011 16.34 -9.63 47.78
CA ASP A 1011 16.09 -9.54 49.21
C ASP A 1011 15.12 -8.51 49.80
N SER A 1012 14.16 -9.12 50.51
CA SER A 1012 13.23 -8.66 51.56
C SER A 1012 11.86 -8.12 51.17
#